data_AF-A0A965A9H4-F1
#
_entry.id   AF-A0A965A9H4-F1
#
_cell.length_a   1.000
_cell.length_b   1.000
_cell.length_c   1.000
_cell.angle_alpha   90.00
_cell.angle_beta   90.00
_cell.angle_gamma   90.00
#
_symmetry.space_group_name_H-M   'P 1'
#
loop_
_entity.id
_entity.type
_entity.pdbx_description
1 polymer ?
#
loop_
_entity_poly.entity_id
_entity_poly.type
_entity_poly.pdbx_seq_one_letter_code
_entity_poly.pdbx_strand_id
1 'polypeptide(L)'
;MKVIAITQARVGSSRLPGKVLLKFEDKTLLQIHLERILKATRVNQLILATTFEENAHLILEVADKLGVTTYQGSTTNVLDRFYQAAKTHNPDYVVRLTSDCPLIDPTLIDDIVQECIRGNYDYCSNTLTTTFPDGIDVEVFRFSALEKAWREADLPSDKEHVTPFIWRNSTVKGGALFRSSTFLNSEDYSGYRLTVDEQEDYELIKKLVHTLGEAESWKTYSDYLKENPALLSINNTFFRNEGYMKSIKEDKIKLRKITNFSKSADYRSRIHDLIPGGAHTYSKGDDQFPALSPAAITHGKGSHVWDIDGNEYLDCSMGLTSVSLGHAYGPVVERVKSELDNGVNFQRPSVLEKQMAEKFLSLIPGHDMVKFAKNGSIVTTAAVKLARAHTGRKLVAFPGDHPFYSYDDWFIGKTACNLGVPEEIASLSVTFKSCSIDSLRELFIKYPDQIACVIMEPEKNACGNGCSCSLNVGEFLKQAIELAHQHGALFIIDEMITGFKTALPGSLVKYGVTPDMATWGKGIANGFSFCALTGTKEVMELGGIRNMGKEKVFLISTTHGGETHALTAGLATIEEFLSKDVISHLHKIGDSLIQKCKEAIAKHHLQGYVEAVPCNWMPVFIFKNMKNEICPGMRTFAMQEMIKRGVLFQGAFVPCFSHTQEDVAYFAEAFDQTMEEYKKALEQGYSALLVGEPAKPVFRKYL
;
A
#
# COMPACT_ATOMS: atom_id res chain seq x y z
N MET A 1 12.82 -11.86 35.34
CA MET A 1 11.93 -11.09 34.46
C MET A 1 10.55 -11.09 35.08
N LYS A 2 9.99 -9.93 35.35
CA LYS A 2 8.66 -9.72 35.91
C LYS A 2 7.68 -9.45 34.77
N VAL A 3 6.77 -10.38 34.54
CA VAL A 3 5.67 -10.26 33.57
C VAL A 3 4.37 -10.15 34.34
N ILE A 4 3.56 -9.15 34.04
CA ILE A 4 2.21 -9.03 34.59
C ILE A 4 1.18 -9.14 33.46
N ALA A 5 0.01 -9.69 33.77
CA ALA A 5 -1.14 -9.63 32.89
C ALA A 5 -2.12 -8.59 33.42
N ILE A 6 -2.64 -7.76 32.52
CA ILE A 6 -3.70 -6.81 32.82
C ILE A 6 -4.87 -7.16 31.91
N THR A 7 -5.99 -7.56 32.53
CA THR A 7 -7.26 -7.71 31.82
C THR A 7 -8.17 -6.52 32.13
N GLN A 8 -8.76 -5.94 31.09
CA GLN A 8 -9.74 -4.87 31.26
C GLN A 8 -11.15 -5.43 31.33
N ALA A 9 -11.94 -4.96 32.29
CA ALA A 9 -13.35 -5.27 32.42
C ALA A 9 -14.14 -4.01 32.74
N ARG A 10 -15.35 -3.89 32.18
CA ARG A 10 -16.31 -2.84 32.54
C ARG A 10 -17.74 -3.35 32.40
N VAL A 11 -18.66 -2.74 33.13
CA VAL A 11 -20.10 -3.05 33.01
C VAL A 11 -20.69 -2.39 31.76
N GLY A 12 -20.25 -1.17 31.46
CA GLY A 12 -20.73 -0.38 30.33
C GLY A 12 -20.44 -1.04 28.98
N SER A 13 -21.48 -1.26 28.20
CA SER A 13 -21.41 -1.78 26.83
C SER A 13 -22.65 -1.28 26.07
N SER A 14 -22.45 -0.76 24.87
CA SER A 14 -23.55 -0.26 24.04
C SER A 14 -24.31 -1.37 23.31
N ARG A 15 -23.68 -2.53 23.15
CA ARG A 15 -24.16 -3.67 22.36
C ARG A 15 -24.86 -4.70 23.26
N LEU A 16 -24.10 -5.19 24.24
CA LEU A 16 -24.56 -6.13 25.27
C LEU A 16 -24.19 -5.61 26.67
N PRO A 17 -25.07 -4.84 27.34
CA PRO A 17 -24.83 -4.31 28.68
C PRO A 17 -24.51 -5.40 29.70
N GLY A 18 -23.49 -5.20 30.53
CA GLY A 18 -23.11 -6.17 31.57
C GLY A 18 -22.57 -7.51 31.05
N LYS A 19 -22.15 -7.58 29.77
CA LYS A 19 -21.70 -8.84 29.13
C LYS A 19 -20.72 -9.68 29.95
N VAL A 20 -19.74 -9.04 30.60
CA VAL A 20 -18.73 -9.74 31.41
C VAL A 20 -19.31 -10.41 32.67
N LEU A 21 -20.49 -9.99 33.11
CA LEU A 21 -21.21 -10.52 34.28
C LEU A 21 -22.28 -11.54 33.90
N LEU A 22 -22.51 -11.80 32.60
CA LEU A 22 -23.39 -12.89 32.17
C LEU A 22 -22.90 -14.22 32.73
N LYS A 23 -23.84 -15.11 33.06
CA LYS A 23 -23.55 -16.35 33.76
C LYS A 23 -23.66 -17.57 32.87
N PHE A 24 -22.61 -18.37 32.87
CA PHE A 24 -22.67 -19.76 32.46
C PHE A 24 -22.80 -20.62 33.71
N GLU A 25 -23.96 -21.27 33.87
CA GLU A 25 -24.32 -21.98 35.10
C GLU A 25 -24.12 -21.09 36.35
N ASP A 26 -23.19 -21.45 37.23
CA ASP A 26 -22.92 -20.73 38.48
C ASP A 26 -21.79 -19.69 38.38
N LYS A 27 -21.10 -19.60 37.24
CA LYS A 27 -19.93 -18.72 37.04
C LYS A 27 -20.26 -17.58 36.08
N THR A 28 -19.71 -16.39 36.35
CA THR A 28 -19.74 -15.30 35.37
C THR A 28 -18.70 -15.52 34.27
N LEU A 29 -18.91 -14.95 33.08
CA LEU A 29 -17.91 -14.97 32.01
C LEU A 29 -16.57 -14.37 32.47
N LEU A 30 -16.62 -13.30 33.29
CA LEU A 30 -15.43 -12.74 33.91
C LEU A 30 -14.73 -13.74 34.84
N GLN A 31 -15.48 -14.50 35.65
CA GLN A 31 -14.89 -15.52 36.52
C GLN A 31 -14.16 -16.59 35.68
N ILE A 32 -14.77 -17.09 34.60
CA ILE A 32 -14.14 -18.06 33.69
C ILE A 32 -12.87 -17.48 33.06
N HIS A 33 -12.93 -16.23 32.57
CA HIS A 33 -11.79 -15.54 31.98
C HIS A 33 -10.61 -15.44 32.95
N LEU A 34 -10.86 -14.98 34.19
CA LEU A 34 -9.82 -14.84 35.22
C LEU A 34 -9.24 -16.19 35.64
N GLU A 35 -10.08 -17.21 35.87
CA GLU A 35 -9.63 -18.56 36.20
C GLU A 35 -8.74 -19.16 35.11
N ARG A 36 -9.04 -18.87 33.83
CA ARG A 36 -8.20 -19.31 32.71
C ARG A 36 -6.86 -18.59 32.68
N ILE A 37 -6.82 -17.27 32.87
CA ILE A 37 -5.55 -16.51 32.90
C ILE A 37 -4.66 -16.95 34.06
N LEU A 38 -5.23 -17.24 35.23
CA LEU A 38 -4.48 -17.70 36.41
C LEU A 38 -3.77 -19.06 36.20
N LYS A 39 -4.11 -19.80 35.13
CA LYS A 39 -3.40 -21.03 34.74
C LYS A 39 -2.15 -20.77 33.91
N ALA A 40 -1.92 -19.55 33.42
CA ALA A 40 -0.71 -19.18 32.69
C ALA A 40 0.50 -19.20 33.64
N THR A 41 1.57 -19.87 33.23
CA THR A 41 2.75 -20.14 34.08
C THR A 41 3.84 -19.08 33.98
N ARG A 42 3.80 -18.24 32.94
CA ARG A 42 4.79 -17.18 32.70
C ARG A 42 4.31 -15.79 33.12
N VAL A 43 3.11 -15.69 33.69
CA VAL A 43 2.56 -14.46 34.26
C VAL A 43 2.77 -14.47 35.78
N ASN A 44 3.50 -13.50 36.31
CA ASN A 44 3.80 -13.42 37.75
C ASN A 44 2.63 -12.87 38.57
N GLN A 45 1.78 -12.04 37.96
CA GLN A 45 0.65 -11.39 38.63
C GLN A 45 -0.42 -11.02 37.61
N LEU A 46 -1.68 -11.26 37.96
CA LEU A 46 -2.85 -10.79 37.22
C LEU A 46 -3.44 -9.56 37.92
N ILE A 47 -3.70 -8.52 37.12
CA ILE A 47 -4.40 -7.31 37.55
C ILE A 47 -5.67 -7.16 36.72
N LEU A 48 -6.79 -6.94 37.40
CA LEU A 48 -8.05 -6.58 36.79
C LEU A 48 -8.21 -5.05 36.79
N ALA A 49 -8.15 -4.44 35.62
CA ALA A 49 -8.34 -3.00 35.44
C ALA A 49 -9.80 -2.68 35.10
N THR A 50 -10.52 -2.06 36.03
CA THR A 50 -11.95 -1.73 35.91
C THR A 50 -12.25 -0.23 36.12
N THR A 51 -13.52 0.16 36.09
CA THR A 51 -13.97 1.55 36.07
C THR A 51 -14.71 1.94 37.35
N PHE A 52 -15.09 3.21 37.47
CA PHE A 52 -15.95 3.74 38.54
C PHE A 52 -17.44 3.74 38.17
N GLU A 53 -17.85 2.92 37.19
CA GLU A 53 -19.22 2.89 36.71
C GLU A 53 -20.20 2.28 37.74
N GLU A 54 -21.48 2.60 37.58
CA GLU A 54 -22.55 1.92 38.33
C GLU A 54 -22.45 0.41 38.10
N ASN A 55 -22.64 -0.37 39.18
CA ASN A 55 -22.45 -1.82 39.21
C ASN A 55 -21.01 -2.34 38.99
N ALA A 56 -19.98 -1.47 38.90
CA ALA A 56 -18.59 -1.93 38.85
C ALA A 56 -18.16 -2.70 40.11
N HIS A 57 -18.86 -2.53 41.25
CA HIS A 57 -18.65 -3.33 42.46
C HIS A 57 -18.83 -4.83 42.22
N LEU A 58 -19.73 -5.24 41.32
CA LEU A 58 -19.92 -6.66 40.96
C LEU A 58 -18.67 -7.25 40.29
N ILE A 59 -17.96 -6.45 39.49
CA ILE A 59 -16.68 -6.85 38.89
C ILE A 59 -15.60 -7.02 39.98
N LEU A 60 -15.58 -6.12 40.97
CA LEU A 60 -14.66 -6.19 42.10
C LEU A 60 -14.91 -7.43 42.97
N GLU A 61 -16.17 -7.78 43.22
CA GLU A 61 -16.54 -9.00 43.96
C GLU A 61 -16.06 -10.27 43.28
N VAL A 62 -16.13 -10.35 41.93
CA VAL A 62 -15.57 -11.50 41.18
C VAL A 62 -14.05 -11.57 41.34
N ALA A 63 -13.36 -10.43 41.26
CA ALA A 63 -11.91 -10.38 41.42
C ALA A 63 -11.46 -10.75 42.85
N ASP A 64 -12.17 -10.25 43.87
CA ASP A 64 -11.90 -10.54 45.28
C ASP A 64 -12.04 -12.04 45.60
N LYS A 65 -13.11 -12.68 45.09
CA LYS A 65 -13.34 -14.12 45.21
C LYS A 65 -12.17 -14.97 44.68
N LEU A 66 -11.44 -14.47 43.67
CA LEU A 66 -10.30 -15.14 43.05
C LEU A 66 -8.94 -14.62 43.55
N GLY A 67 -8.91 -13.65 44.48
CA GLY A 67 -7.68 -13.03 44.97
C GLY A 67 -6.92 -12.23 43.92
N VAL A 68 -7.60 -11.73 42.89
CA VAL A 68 -7.00 -10.96 41.80
C VAL A 68 -6.84 -9.50 42.20
N THR A 69 -5.66 -8.92 41.99
CA THR A 69 -5.40 -7.50 42.27
C THR A 69 -6.25 -6.62 41.36
N THR A 70 -6.86 -5.56 41.88
CA THR A 70 -7.71 -4.66 41.10
C THR A 70 -7.12 -3.26 41.00
N TYR A 71 -7.42 -2.58 39.90
CA TYR A 71 -7.16 -1.15 39.73
C TYR A 71 -8.39 -0.48 39.09
N GLN A 72 -8.87 0.60 39.68
CA GLN A 72 -9.97 1.39 39.12
C GLN A 72 -9.46 2.68 38.48
N GLY A 73 -9.96 3.00 37.29
CA GLY A 73 -9.56 4.21 36.56
C GLY A 73 -10.63 4.76 35.63
N SER A 74 -10.23 5.69 34.76
CA SER A 74 -11.12 6.36 33.79
C SER A 74 -11.79 5.37 32.86
N THR A 75 -13.10 5.52 32.60
CA THR A 75 -13.85 4.70 31.63
C THR A 75 -13.39 4.92 30.18
N THR A 76 -12.91 6.12 29.86
CA THR A 76 -12.61 6.56 28.48
C THR A 76 -11.11 6.65 28.17
N ASN A 77 -10.24 6.75 29.18
CA ASN A 77 -8.79 6.72 29.00
C ASN A 77 -8.24 5.40 29.55
N VAL A 78 -8.39 4.36 28.73
CA VAL A 78 -7.99 3.01 29.05
C VAL A 78 -6.46 2.87 29.04
N LEU A 79 -5.77 3.58 28.15
CA LEU A 79 -4.30 3.64 28.13
C LEU A 79 -3.73 4.14 29.45
N ASP A 80 -4.27 5.25 29.99
CA ASP A 80 -3.88 5.73 31.31
C ASP A 80 -4.20 4.69 32.40
N ARG A 81 -5.39 4.10 32.37
CA ARG A 81 -5.77 3.06 33.33
C ARG A 81 -4.80 1.86 33.31
N PHE A 82 -4.37 1.41 32.13
CA PHE A 82 -3.36 0.35 31.99
C PHE A 82 -2.00 0.78 32.53
N TYR A 83 -1.54 1.97 32.16
CA TYR A 83 -0.25 2.47 32.61
C TYR A 83 -0.21 2.62 34.14
N GLN A 84 -1.21 3.24 34.76
CA GLN A 84 -1.25 3.40 36.22
C GLN A 84 -1.37 2.05 36.94
N ALA A 85 -2.16 1.10 36.40
CA ALA A 85 -2.27 -0.26 36.93
C ALA A 85 -0.93 -1.01 36.87
N ALA A 86 -0.13 -0.82 35.82
CA ALA A 86 1.18 -1.44 35.68
C ALA A 86 2.27 -0.75 36.52
N LYS A 87 2.23 0.59 36.61
CA LYS A 87 3.32 1.44 37.12
C LYS A 87 3.76 1.09 38.54
N THR A 88 2.83 0.82 39.44
CA THR A 88 3.14 0.46 40.83
C THR A 88 3.84 -0.89 40.96
N HIS A 89 3.76 -1.73 39.94
CA HIS A 89 4.38 -3.07 39.91
C HIS A 89 5.73 -3.07 39.21
N ASN A 90 6.10 -2.02 38.46
CA ASN A 90 7.35 -1.91 37.70
C ASN A 90 7.73 -3.21 36.95
N PRO A 91 6.85 -3.72 36.06
CA PRO A 91 7.12 -4.95 35.30
C PRO A 91 8.16 -4.73 34.20
N ASP A 92 8.78 -5.80 33.72
CA ASP A 92 9.56 -5.78 32.49
C ASP A 92 8.62 -5.82 31.27
N TYR A 93 7.61 -6.70 31.32
CA TYR A 93 6.62 -6.92 30.28
C TYR A 93 5.19 -6.92 30.83
N VAL A 94 4.26 -6.43 30.02
CA VAL A 94 2.82 -6.40 30.29
C VAL A 94 2.12 -7.21 29.20
N VAL A 95 1.23 -8.11 29.62
CA VAL A 95 0.29 -8.82 28.75
C VAL A 95 -1.06 -8.11 28.83
N ARG A 96 -1.52 -7.54 27.72
CA ARG A 96 -2.87 -7.00 27.59
C ARG A 96 -3.82 -8.11 27.17
N LEU A 97 -4.92 -8.23 27.90
CA LEU A 97 -6.03 -9.13 27.63
C LEU A 97 -7.35 -8.35 27.76
N THR A 98 -8.42 -8.85 27.13
CA THR A 98 -9.75 -8.26 27.24
C THR A 98 -10.75 -9.27 27.79
N SER A 99 -11.57 -8.86 28.76
CA SER A 99 -12.49 -9.75 29.48
C SER A 99 -13.71 -10.21 28.67
N ASP A 100 -13.91 -9.68 27.47
CA ASP A 100 -14.87 -10.19 26.51
C ASP A 100 -14.36 -11.41 25.73
N CYS A 101 -13.16 -11.88 26.04
CA CYS A 101 -12.58 -13.13 25.54
C CYS A 101 -12.64 -14.21 26.64
N PRO A 102 -13.83 -14.78 26.97
CA PRO A 102 -13.97 -15.68 28.12
C PRO A 102 -13.16 -16.97 27.97
N LEU A 103 -12.88 -17.39 26.73
CA LEU A 103 -12.19 -18.65 26.42
C LEU A 103 -10.68 -18.48 26.13
N ILE A 104 -10.08 -17.37 26.57
CA ILE A 104 -8.64 -17.10 26.38
C ILE A 104 -7.77 -18.28 26.83
N ASP A 105 -6.75 -18.63 26.06
CA ASP A 105 -5.94 -19.83 26.30
C ASP A 105 -4.67 -19.50 27.11
N PRO A 106 -4.48 -20.09 28.31
CA PRO A 106 -3.29 -19.86 29.13
C PRO A 106 -1.99 -20.29 28.46
N THR A 107 -2.01 -21.34 27.64
CA THR A 107 -0.82 -21.85 26.94
C THR A 107 -0.37 -20.84 25.88
N LEU A 108 -1.34 -20.27 25.14
CA LEU A 108 -1.03 -19.27 24.12
C LEU A 108 -0.49 -17.97 24.73
N ILE A 109 -0.99 -17.57 25.91
CA ILE A 109 -0.44 -16.44 26.66
C ILE A 109 1.06 -16.70 26.95
N ASP A 110 1.38 -17.89 27.47
CA ASP A 110 2.76 -18.26 27.78
C ASP A 110 3.66 -18.30 26.53
N ASP A 111 3.17 -18.85 25.43
CA ASP A 111 3.92 -18.95 24.17
C ASP A 111 4.28 -17.56 23.60
N ILE A 112 3.33 -16.63 23.60
CA ILE A 112 3.55 -15.28 23.07
C ILE A 112 4.44 -14.46 24.00
N VAL A 113 4.30 -14.63 25.33
CA VAL A 113 5.24 -14.05 26.31
C VAL A 113 6.66 -14.55 26.06
N GLN A 114 6.82 -15.85 25.87
CA GLN A 114 8.12 -16.46 25.59
C GLN A 114 8.72 -15.96 24.28
N GLU A 115 7.92 -15.83 23.22
CA GLU A 115 8.37 -15.29 21.94
C GLU A 115 8.85 -13.84 22.08
N CYS A 116 8.06 -13.00 22.77
CA CYS A 116 8.38 -11.59 22.99
C CYS A 116 9.72 -11.43 23.72
N ILE A 117 9.92 -12.23 24.76
CA ILE A 117 11.14 -12.29 25.57
C ILE A 117 12.33 -12.79 24.73
N ARG A 118 12.18 -13.94 24.06
CA ARG A 118 13.25 -14.59 23.30
C ARG A 118 13.76 -13.70 22.18
N GLY A 119 12.85 -13.02 21.49
CA GLY A 119 13.18 -12.11 20.41
C GLY A 119 13.63 -10.72 20.85
N ASN A 120 13.61 -10.44 22.17
CA ASN A 120 13.93 -9.12 22.73
C ASN A 120 13.09 -8.02 22.05
N TYR A 121 11.79 -8.28 21.87
CA TYR A 121 10.85 -7.37 21.23
C TYR A 121 10.28 -6.36 22.23
N ASP A 122 9.93 -5.18 21.72
CA ASP A 122 9.16 -4.16 22.45
C ASP A 122 7.67 -4.48 22.43
N TYR A 123 7.20 -5.18 21.38
CA TYR A 123 5.81 -5.57 21.18
C TYR A 123 5.69 -6.88 20.38
N CYS A 124 4.93 -7.85 20.86
CA CYS A 124 4.65 -9.11 20.19
C CYS A 124 3.16 -9.44 20.33
N SER A 125 2.51 -9.83 19.24
CA SER A 125 1.08 -10.16 19.28
C SER A 125 0.67 -11.11 18.15
N ASN A 126 -0.42 -11.86 18.38
CA ASN A 126 -1.14 -12.61 17.35
C ASN A 126 -2.20 -11.77 16.61
N THR A 127 -2.33 -10.48 16.90
CA THR A 127 -3.33 -9.58 16.29
C THR A 127 -2.77 -8.71 15.16
N LEU A 128 -1.44 -8.61 15.01
CA LEU A 128 -0.78 -7.81 13.96
C LEU A 128 -1.06 -8.37 12.56
N THR A 129 -0.96 -9.69 12.45
CA THR A 129 -1.38 -10.53 11.33
C THR A 129 -2.16 -11.68 11.93
N THR A 130 -3.46 -11.75 11.65
CA THR A 130 -4.38 -12.67 12.33
C THR A 130 -4.39 -14.03 11.64
N THR A 131 -3.98 -15.06 12.36
CA THR A 131 -4.16 -16.48 11.99
C THR A 131 -4.94 -17.26 13.05
N PHE A 132 -5.27 -16.60 14.17
CA PHE A 132 -6.03 -17.15 15.30
C PHE A 132 -7.46 -16.61 15.27
N PRO A 133 -8.43 -17.32 15.87
CA PRO A 133 -9.80 -16.83 16.02
C PRO A 133 -9.86 -15.45 16.67
N ASP A 134 -10.87 -14.67 16.31
CA ASP A 134 -11.23 -13.48 17.07
C ASP A 134 -11.67 -13.87 18.49
N GLY A 135 -11.23 -13.13 19.51
CA GLY A 135 -11.47 -13.47 20.91
C GLY A 135 -10.39 -14.31 21.59
N ILE A 136 -9.24 -14.52 20.95
CA ILE A 136 -8.07 -15.22 21.50
C ILE A 136 -6.84 -14.29 21.45
N ASP A 137 -7.10 -13.01 21.70
CA ASP A 137 -6.16 -11.94 21.42
C ASP A 137 -5.19 -11.74 22.58
N VAL A 138 -3.89 -11.83 22.28
CA VAL A 138 -2.82 -11.65 23.26
C VAL A 138 -1.83 -10.63 22.70
N GLU A 139 -1.59 -9.59 23.49
CA GLU A 139 -0.64 -8.53 23.17
C GLU A 139 0.36 -8.39 24.30
N VAL A 140 1.65 -8.60 24.01
CA VAL A 140 2.74 -8.52 24.98
C VAL A 140 3.64 -7.36 24.60
N PHE A 141 3.84 -6.41 25.51
CA PHE A 141 4.75 -5.28 25.29
C PHE A 141 5.64 -5.03 26.49
N ARG A 142 6.78 -4.38 26.26
CA ARG A 142 7.61 -3.84 27.33
C ARG A 142 6.87 -2.76 28.08
N PHE A 143 7.14 -2.67 29.38
CA PHE A 143 6.63 -1.57 30.18
C PHE A 143 7.10 -0.20 29.66
N SER A 144 8.33 -0.10 29.15
CA SER A 144 8.83 1.12 28.50
C SER A 144 8.05 1.51 27.24
N ALA A 145 7.52 0.52 26.50
CA ALA A 145 6.69 0.79 25.34
C ALA A 145 5.31 1.33 25.75
N LEU A 146 4.71 0.77 26.81
CA LEU A 146 3.49 1.29 27.41
C LEU A 146 3.68 2.72 27.94
N GLU A 147 4.79 2.99 28.65
CA GLU A 147 5.07 4.33 29.17
C GLU A 147 5.23 5.34 28.03
N LYS A 148 5.97 4.98 26.97
CA LYS A 148 6.13 5.84 25.80
C LYS A 148 4.80 6.14 25.12
N ALA A 149 3.98 5.10 24.90
CA ALA A 149 2.64 5.26 24.36
C ALA A 149 1.77 6.17 25.24
N TRP A 150 1.76 5.97 26.55
CA TRP A 150 1.02 6.81 27.49
C TRP A 150 1.43 8.29 27.45
N ARG A 151 2.72 8.58 27.24
CA ARG A 151 3.23 9.96 27.15
C ARG A 151 2.96 10.62 25.79
N GLU A 152 3.03 9.86 24.70
CA GLU A 152 3.10 10.40 23.33
C GLU A 152 1.80 10.22 22.53
N ALA A 153 0.87 9.37 22.99
CA ALA A 153 -0.40 9.15 22.31
C ALA A 153 -1.36 10.33 22.49
N ASP A 154 -1.67 11.01 21.39
CA ASP A 154 -2.56 12.16 21.39
C ASP A 154 -4.00 11.83 20.94
N LEU A 155 -4.19 10.76 20.18
CA LEU A 155 -5.50 10.42 19.60
C LEU A 155 -6.47 9.86 20.65
N PRO A 156 -7.75 10.25 20.61
CA PRO A 156 -8.81 9.58 21.38
C PRO A 156 -8.79 8.05 21.23
N SER A 157 -8.62 7.52 20.02
CA SER A 157 -8.57 6.09 19.76
C SER A 157 -7.38 5.39 20.44
N ASP A 158 -6.20 6.02 20.48
CA ASP A 158 -5.04 5.50 21.21
C ASP A 158 -5.32 5.41 22.72
N LYS A 159 -5.98 6.44 23.25
CA LYS A 159 -6.35 6.52 24.67
C LYS A 159 -7.41 5.49 25.04
N GLU A 160 -8.30 5.13 24.12
CA GLU A 160 -9.33 4.13 24.33
C GLU A 160 -8.83 2.69 24.15
N HIS A 161 -7.88 2.43 23.26
CA HIS A 161 -7.54 1.06 22.83
C HIS A 161 -6.13 0.56 23.24
N VAL A 162 -5.39 1.29 24.09
CA VAL A 162 -4.09 0.92 24.72
C VAL A 162 -2.92 0.76 23.75
N THR A 163 -2.99 -0.15 22.78
CA THR A 163 -1.87 -0.53 21.90
C THR A 163 -1.81 0.10 20.51
N PRO A 164 -2.83 0.83 19.96
CA PRO A 164 -2.72 1.44 18.62
C PRO A 164 -1.49 2.28 18.36
N PHE A 165 -1.10 3.12 19.30
CA PHE A 165 0.14 3.87 19.18
C PHE A 165 1.36 2.95 19.04
N ILE A 166 1.41 1.86 19.79
CA ILE A 166 2.53 0.90 19.79
C ILE A 166 2.57 0.16 18.45
N TRP A 167 1.48 -0.47 18.04
CA TRP A 167 1.52 -1.36 16.87
C TRP A 167 1.67 -0.58 15.55
N ARG A 168 1.07 0.62 15.41
CA ARG A 168 1.25 1.47 14.23
C ARG A 168 2.70 1.92 14.04
N ASN A 169 3.39 2.19 15.15
CA ASN A 169 4.79 2.61 15.13
C ASN A 169 5.78 1.43 15.21
N SER A 170 5.30 0.20 15.03
CA SER A 170 6.09 -1.02 15.18
C SER A 170 6.73 -1.50 13.87
N THR A 171 7.84 -2.24 13.94
CA THR A 171 8.60 -2.70 12.76
C THR A 171 7.79 -3.57 11.80
N VAL A 172 6.89 -4.42 12.31
CA VAL A 172 5.99 -5.25 11.49
C VAL A 172 5.04 -4.40 10.63
N LYS A 173 4.65 -3.21 11.12
CA LYS A 173 3.78 -2.26 10.41
C LYS A 173 4.57 -1.17 9.68
N GLY A 174 5.88 -1.34 9.53
CA GLY A 174 6.75 -0.39 8.84
C GLY A 174 7.22 0.79 9.70
N GLY A 175 6.86 0.86 10.99
CA GLY A 175 7.38 1.84 11.94
C GLY A 175 8.80 1.51 12.43
N ALA A 176 9.35 2.38 13.28
CA ALA A 176 10.70 2.22 13.83
C ALA A 176 10.79 2.44 15.35
N LEU A 177 9.71 2.87 16.00
CA LEU A 177 9.74 3.17 17.45
C LEU A 177 9.76 1.90 18.30
N PHE A 178 9.11 0.84 17.83
CA PHE A 178 8.96 -0.41 18.57
C PHE A 178 9.38 -1.59 17.72
N ARG A 179 10.40 -2.32 18.16
CA ARG A 179 10.79 -3.58 17.53
C ARG A 179 9.70 -4.61 17.84
N SER A 180 9.07 -5.14 16.79
CA SER A 180 7.93 -6.04 16.93
C SER A 180 8.03 -7.34 16.16
N SER A 181 7.22 -8.31 16.59
CA SER A 181 6.99 -9.60 15.95
C SER A 181 5.51 -9.96 15.94
N THR A 182 5.11 -10.76 14.97
CA THR A 182 3.77 -11.36 14.91
C THR A 182 3.88 -12.84 15.26
N PHE A 183 3.01 -13.32 16.14
CA PHE A 183 2.93 -14.74 16.49
C PHE A 183 1.89 -15.41 15.59
N LEU A 184 2.31 -16.35 14.75
CA LEU A 184 1.48 -16.97 13.72
C LEU A 184 1.21 -18.44 14.03
N ASN A 185 0.01 -18.89 13.67
CA ASN A 185 -0.34 -20.31 13.62
C ASN A 185 -0.04 -20.87 12.23
N SER A 186 0.25 -22.17 12.14
CA SER A 186 0.54 -22.83 10.86
C SER A 186 -0.69 -22.93 9.94
N GLU A 187 -1.89 -22.91 10.50
CA GLU A 187 -3.17 -22.92 9.80
C GLU A 187 -3.97 -21.66 10.15
N ASP A 188 -4.74 -21.14 9.20
CA ASP A 188 -5.52 -19.92 9.41
C ASP A 188 -6.91 -20.22 9.98
N TYR A 189 -7.13 -19.80 11.23
CA TYR A 189 -8.40 -19.87 11.97
C TYR A 189 -9.03 -18.48 12.17
N SER A 190 -8.54 -17.45 11.49
CA SER A 190 -8.99 -16.06 11.68
C SER A 190 -10.46 -15.81 11.29
N GLY A 191 -11.08 -16.73 10.55
CA GLY A 191 -12.50 -16.70 10.21
C GLY A 191 -13.46 -17.11 11.34
N TYR A 192 -12.96 -17.60 12.48
CA TYR A 192 -13.79 -17.99 13.63
C TYR A 192 -13.84 -16.89 14.69
N ARG A 193 -14.99 -16.77 15.38
CA ARG A 193 -15.24 -15.74 16.38
C ARG A 193 -15.65 -16.34 17.72
N LEU A 194 -14.77 -16.19 18.71
CA LEU A 194 -14.85 -16.71 20.08
C LEU A 194 -14.89 -15.60 21.16
N THR A 195 -15.11 -14.35 20.76
CA THR A 195 -15.36 -13.22 21.67
C THR A 195 -16.84 -13.12 22.06
N VAL A 196 -17.18 -12.36 23.09
CA VAL A 196 -18.55 -12.01 23.49
C VAL A 196 -18.73 -10.49 23.44
N ASP A 197 -19.23 -9.98 22.32
CA ASP A 197 -19.65 -8.59 22.16
C ASP A 197 -21.16 -8.42 22.05
N GLU A 198 -21.80 -9.39 21.39
CA GLU A 198 -23.21 -9.40 21.03
C GLU A 198 -23.95 -10.56 21.71
N GLN A 199 -25.29 -10.53 21.70
CA GLN A 199 -26.09 -11.60 22.30
C GLN A 199 -25.84 -12.95 21.59
N GLU A 200 -25.68 -12.92 20.27
CA GLU A 200 -25.41 -14.06 19.43
C GLU A 200 -24.04 -14.70 19.74
N ASP A 201 -23.03 -13.87 19.99
CA ASP A 201 -21.72 -14.34 20.44
C ASP A 201 -21.85 -15.13 21.75
N TYR A 202 -22.62 -14.60 22.70
CA TYR A 202 -22.87 -15.28 23.97
C TYR A 202 -23.61 -16.62 23.79
N GLU A 203 -24.59 -16.70 22.90
CA GLU A 203 -25.29 -17.95 22.59
C GLU A 203 -24.36 -18.99 21.96
N LEU A 204 -23.44 -18.56 21.09
CA LEU A 204 -22.43 -19.47 20.53
C LEU A 204 -21.50 -19.99 21.62
N ILE A 205 -20.92 -19.10 22.44
CA ILE A 205 -20.00 -19.49 23.51
C ILE A 205 -20.68 -20.41 24.51
N LYS A 206 -21.93 -20.14 24.88
CA LYS A 206 -22.72 -21.01 25.77
C LYS A 206 -22.89 -22.41 25.19
N LYS A 207 -23.18 -22.54 23.90
CA LYS A 207 -23.27 -23.85 23.22
C LYS A 207 -21.93 -24.57 23.22
N LEU A 208 -20.85 -23.89 22.85
CA LEU A 208 -19.51 -24.45 22.81
C LEU A 208 -19.06 -24.96 24.17
N VAL A 209 -19.24 -24.16 25.23
CA VAL A 209 -18.87 -24.53 26.60
C VAL A 209 -19.76 -25.65 27.14
N HIS A 210 -21.06 -25.65 26.84
CA HIS A 210 -21.94 -26.74 27.25
C HIS A 210 -21.56 -28.09 26.60
N THR A 211 -21.12 -28.07 25.35
CA THR A 211 -20.76 -29.28 24.61
C THR A 211 -19.36 -29.78 24.92
N LEU A 212 -18.37 -28.88 24.99
CA LEU A 212 -16.95 -29.26 25.09
C LEU A 212 -16.38 -29.06 26.51
N GLY A 213 -17.06 -28.31 27.37
CA GLY A 213 -16.57 -27.88 28.68
C GLY A 213 -15.86 -26.53 28.63
N GLU A 214 -15.68 -25.88 29.78
CA GLU A 214 -15.07 -24.53 29.91
C GLU A 214 -13.54 -24.52 29.92
N ALA A 215 -12.91 -25.69 30.07
CA ALA A 215 -11.47 -25.84 30.27
C ALA A 215 -10.70 -26.17 28.98
N GLU A 216 -11.38 -26.33 27.86
CA GLU A 216 -10.78 -26.74 26.59
C GLU A 216 -9.91 -25.65 25.96
N SER A 217 -9.05 -26.08 25.03
CA SER A 217 -8.14 -25.20 24.29
C SER A 217 -8.87 -24.39 23.21
N TRP A 218 -8.30 -23.23 22.83
CA TRP A 218 -8.85 -22.45 21.71
C TRP A 218 -8.95 -23.28 20.42
N LYS A 219 -8.00 -24.21 20.23
CA LYS A 219 -7.93 -25.10 19.08
C LYS A 219 -9.08 -26.11 19.09
N THR A 220 -9.38 -26.71 20.24
CA THR A 220 -10.52 -27.64 20.39
C THR A 220 -11.84 -26.96 19.99
N TYR A 221 -12.09 -25.73 20.48
CA TYR A 221 -13.30 -24.98 20.09
C TYR A 221 -13.32 -24.68 18.59
N SER A 222 -12.19 -24.27 18.03
CA SER A 222 -12.09 -23.88 16.61
C SER A 222 -12.24 -25.07 15.67
N ASP A 223 -11.64 -26.22 16.02
CA ASP A 223 -11.81 -27.47 15.28
C ASP A 223 -13.27 -27.95 15.34
N TYR A 224 -13.93 -27.83 16.49
CA TYR A 224 -15.34 -28.15 16.60
C TYR A 224 -16.21 -27.26 15.69
N LEU A 225 -15.92 -25.95 15.60
CA LEU A 225 -16.59 -25.04 14.67
C LEU A 225 -16.33 -25.39 13.21
N LYS A 226 -15.11 -25.83 12.89
CA LYS A 226 -14.73 -26.32 11.56
C LYS A 226 -15.52 -27.58 11.16
N GLU A 227 -15.72 -28.49 12.11
CA GLU A 227 -16.52 -29.72 11.92
C GLU A 227 -18.04 -29.44 11.91
N ASN A 228 -18.48 -28.33 12.50
CA ASN A 228 -19.90 -27.97 12.65
C ASN A 228 -20.20 -26.56 12.07
N PRO A 229 -20.03 -26.35 10.76
CA PRO A 229 -20.11 -25.01 10.14
C PRO A 229 -21.48 -24.34 10.25
N ALA A 230 -22.54 -25.12 10.51
CA ALA A 230 -23.87 -24.56 10.78
C ALA A 230 -23.88 -23.61 11.98
N LEU A 231 -23.00 -23.81 12.97
CA LEU A 231 -22.88 -22.94 14.13
C LEU A 231 -22.33 -21.55 13.79
N LEU A 232 -21.58 -21.41 12.70
CA LEU A 232 -21.03 -20.12 12.27
C LEU A 232 -22.10 -19.11 11.91
N SER A 233 -23.29 -19.58 11.49
CA SER A 233 -24.44 -18.72 11.20
C SER A 233 -24.95 -17.93 12.41
N ILE A 234 -24.53 -18.30 13.62
CA ILE A 234 -24.93 -17.62 14.84
C ILE A 234 -24.32 -16.21 14.90
N ASN A 235 -23.02 -16.06 14.64
CA ASN A 235 -22.33 -14.78 14.83
C ASN A 235 -21.41 -14.32 13.67
N ASN A 236 -21.46 -14.96 12.50
CA ASN A 236 -20.63 -14.59 11.35
C ASN A 236 -21.00 -13.25 10.67
N THR A 237 -22.03 -12.56 11.13
CA THR A 237 -22.46 -11.27 10.58
C THR A 237 -21.69 -10.07 11.13
N PHE A 238 -20.89 -10.26 12.18
CA PHE A 238 -20.16 -9.19 12.86
C PHE A 238 -18.70 -9.14 12.45
N PHE A 239 -18.13 -7.93 12.39
CA PHE A 239 -16.75 -7.73 11.98
C PHE A 239 -15.80 -7.56 13.18
N ARG A 240 -14.57 -8.04 13.02
CA ARG A 240 -13.50 -7.87 14.02
C ARG A 240 -13.12 -6.39 14.18
N ASN A 241 -12.88 -5.95 15.42
CA ASN A 241 -12.43 -4.59 15.76
C ASN A 241 -13.36 -3.42 15.41
N GLU A 242 -14.67 -3.63 15.29
CA GLU A 242 -15.65 -2.55 15.07
C GLU A 242 -15.56 -1.40 16.08
N GLY A 243 -15.28 -1.71 17.35
CA GLY A 243 -15.12 -0.71 18.41
C GLY A 243 -13.97 0.27 18.12
N TYR A 244 -12.81 -0.24 17.68
CA TYR A 244 -11.67 0.59 17.29
C TYR A 244 -12.00 1.47 16.07
N MET A 245 -12.68 0.90 15.07
CA MET A 245 -13.10 1.63 13.87
C MET A 245 -14.06 2.78 14.17
N LYS A 246 -14.87 2.66 15.23
CA LYS A 246 -15.72 3.75 15.70
C LYS A 246 -14.90 4.86 16.37
N SER A 247 -13.97 4.53 17.26
CA SER A 247 -13.12 5.51 17.94
C SER A 247 -12.25 6.32 16.97
N ILE A 248 -11.78 5.71 15.88
CA ILE A 248 -11.08 6.44 14.81
C ILE A 248 -11.93 7.57 14.20
N LYS A 249 -13.27 7.44 14.17
CA LYS A 249 -14.14 8.52 13.67
C LYS A 249 -14.19 9.71 14.61
N GLU A 250 -13.86 9.52 15.89
CA GLU A 250 -13.84 10.56 16.92
C GLU A 250 -12.48 11.26 17.01
N ASP A 251 -11.43 10.67 16.42
CA ASP A 251 -10.13 11.31 16.26
C ASP A 251 -10.27 12.53 15.35
N LYS A 252 -10.15 13.73 15.92
CA LYS A 252 -9.98 14.94 15.10
C LYS A 252 -8.65 14.83 14.37
N ILE A 253 -8.73 14.69 13.06
CA ILE A 253 -7.55 14.68 12.19
C ILE A 253 -6.88 16.04 12.28
N LYS A 254 -5.75 16.09 12.98
CA LYS A 254 -4.96 17.30 13.11
C LYS A 254 -4.04 17.43 11.90
N LEU A 255 -4.44 18.24 10.94
CA LEU A 255 -3.59 18.53 9.79
C LEU A 255 -2.35 19.32 10.20
N ARG A 256 -1.22 18.98 9.57
CA ARG A 256 0.02 19.77 9.61
C ARG A 256 -0.23 21.16 9.01
N LYS A 257 0.57 22.15 9.42
CA LYS A 257 0.55 23.52 8.88
C LYS A 257 1.97 23.92 8.47
N ILE A 258 2.35 23.51 7.27
CA ILE A 258 3.70 23.70 6.76
C ILE A 258 3.79 25.07 6.10
N THR A 259 4.78 25.85 6.55
CA THR A 259 5.03 27.22 6.07
C THR A 259 6.51 27.52 5.86
N ASN A 260 7.41 26.67 6.36
CA ASN A 260 8.85 26.86 6.23
C ASN A 260 9.41 26.06 5.04
N PHE A 261 9.98 26.78 4.08
CA PHE A 261 10.69 26.26 2.91
C PHE A 261 12.03 26.96 2.71
N SER A 262 12.66 27.43 3.79
CA SER A 262 13.87 28.25 3.72
C SER A 262 15.07 27.50 3.14
N LYS A 263 15.28 26.24 3.54
CA LYS A 263 16.35 25.40 2.96
C LYS A 263 15.98 24.94 1.56
N SER A 264 14.70 24.71 1.29
CA SER A 264 14.20 24.48 -0.08
C SER A 264 14.50 25.65 -1.00
N ALA A 265 14.32 26.89 -0.56
CA ALA A 265 14.66 28.07 -1.35
C ALA A 265 16.18 28.18 -1.60
N ASP A 266 17.01 27.96 -0.58
CA ASP A 266 18.48 27.92 -0.73
C ASP A 266 18.92 26.83 -1.72
N TYR A 267 18.35 25.63 -1.62
CA TYR A 267 18.64 24.52 -2.54
C TYR A 267 18.31 24.89 -3.99
N ARG A 268 17.12 25.45 -4.25
CA ARG A 268 16.71 25.89 -5.59
C ARG A 268 17.65 26.93 -6.19
N SER A 269 18.19 27.82 -5.35
CA SER A 269 19.07 28.92 -5.81
C SER A 269 20.37 28.44 -6.47
N ARG A 270 20.77 27.19 -6.22
CA ARG A 270 22.03 26.62 -6.72
C ARG A 270 21.84 25.39 -7.59
N ILE A 271 20.76 24.63 -7.41
CA ILE A 271 20.62 23.32 -8.07
C ILE A 271 20.53 23.42 -9.59
N HIS A 272 19.91 24.48 -10.13
CA HIS A 272 19.80 24.69 -11.58
C HIS A 272 21.13 25.03 -12.25
N ASP A 273 22.11 25.54 -11.50
CA ASP A 273 23.49 25.74 -11.99
C ASP A 273 24.25 24.41 -12.10
N LEU A 274 23.79 23.37 -11.40
CA LEU A 274 24.45 22.07 -11.30
C LEU A 274 23.77 20.99 -12.15
N ILE A 275 22.44 21.01 -12.20
CA ILE A 275 21.61 20.01 -12.86
C ILE A 275 20.61 20.71 -13.77
N PRO A 276 20.60 20.43 -15.08
CA PRO A 276 19.56 20.95 -15.98
C PRO A 276 18.16 20.61 -15.48
N GLY A 277 17.33 21.65 -15.29
CA GLY A 277 15.98 21.51 -14.74
C GLY A 277 15.91 21.23 -13.24
N GLY A 278 17.04 21.27 -12.53
CA GLY A 278 17.13 21.08 -11.08
C GLY A 278 16.93 19.64 -10.60
N ALA A 279 16.72 18.68 -11.51
CA ALA A 279 16.46 17.28 -11.20
C ALA A 279 16.82 16.35 -12.38
N HIS A 280 17.17 15.09 -12.09
CA HIS A 280 17.40 14.06 -13.11
C HIS A 280 16.11 13.50 -13.75
N THR A 281 14.95 13.93 -13.28
CA THR A 281 13.65 13.55 -13.83
C THR A 281 12.79 14.79 -13.90
N TYR A 282 12.38 15.19 -15.11
CA TYR A 282 11.67 16.46 -15.30
C TYR A 282 10.35 16.55 -14.54
N SER A 283 9.63 15.45 -14.30
CA SER A 283 8.42 15.44 -13.46
C SER A 283 8.68 15.72 -11.97
N LYS A 284 9.96 15.78 -11.55
CA LYS A 284 10.40 16.19 -10.21
C LYS A 284 11.00 17.60 -10.20
N GLY A 285 11.08 18.26 -11.35
CA GLY A 285 11.64 19.61 -11.47
C GLY A 285 10.77 20.66 -10.78
N ASP A 286 11.38 21.80 -10.45
CA ASP A 286 10.68 22.89 -9.75
C ASP A 286 9.49 23.46 -10.54
N ASP A 287 9.53 23.37 -11.88
CA ASP A 287 8.43 23.81 -12.74
C ASP A 287 7.21 22.87 -12.73
N GLN A 288 7.27 21.77 -11.96
CA GLN A 288 6.19 20.81 -11.75
C GLN A 288 5.46 21.00 -10.42
N PHE A 289 5.93 21.90 -9.55
CA PHE A 289 5.39 22.14 -8.22
C PHE A 289 5.12 23.63 -7.98
N PRO A 290 4.22 24.00 -7.05
CA PRO A 290 4.08 25.39 -6.60
C PRO A 290 5.37 25.88 -5.95
N ALA A 291 5.59 27.20 -5.89
CA ALA A 291 6.79 27.75 -5.23
C ALA A 291 6.90 27.35 -3.75
N LEU A 292 5.75 27.23 -3.06
CA LEU A 292 5.64 26.73 -1.69
C LEU A 292 5.56 25.20 -1.66
N SER A 293 6.68 24.57 -1.99
CA SER A 293 6.84 23.10 -2.00
C SER A 293 8.24 22.70 -1.54
N PRO A 294 8.45 21.43 -1.14
CA PRO A 294 9.79 20.93 -0.86
C PRO A 294 10.64 20.88 -2.14
N ALA A 295 11.88 21.38 -2.08
CA ALA A 295 12.81 21.31 -3.22
C ALA A 295 13.59 19.99 -3.29
N ALA A 296 13.74 19.32 -2.14
CA ALA A 296 14.44 18.05 -2.04
C ALA A 296 13.89 17.21 -0.88
N ILE A 297 13.94 15.89 -1.05
CA ILE A 297 13.55 14.90 -0.05
C ILE A 297 14.81 14.29 0.56
N THR A 298 14.89 14.24 1.88
CA THR A 298 16.02 13.65 2.60
C THR A 298 15.85 12.14 2.77
N HIS A 299 14.66 11.69 3.14
CA HIS A 299 14.35 10.29 3.36
C HIS A 299 12.85 10.02 3.29
N GLY A 300 12.50 8.74 3.19
CA GLY A 300 11.12 8.26 3.29
C GLY A 300 11.04 6.97 4.09
N LYS A 301 9.87 6.72 4.68
CA LYS A 301 9.55 5.51 5.44
C LYS A 301 8.06 5.21 5.32
N GLY A 302 7.71 3.98 4.96
CA GLY A 302 6.31 3.61 4.74
C GLY A 302 5.67 4.45 3.64
N SER A 303 4.55 5.11 3.94
CA SER A 303 3.81 6.04 3.06
C SER A 303 4.28 7.50 3.17
N HIS A 304 5.29 7.82 3.98
CA HIS A 304 5.69 9.19 4.31
C HIS A 304 7.10 9.53 3.84
N VAL A 305 7.34 10.83 3.59
CA VAL A 305 8.64 11.41 3.22
C VAL A 305 8.92 12.69 4.00
N TRP A 306 10.20 13.01 4.18
CA TRP A 306 10.67 14.22 4.86
C TRP A 306 11.54 15.05 3.94
N ASP A 307 11.29 16.35 3.89
CA ASP A 307 12.11 17.28 3.11
C ASP A 307 13.38 17.73 3.85
N ILE A 308 14.16 18.60 3.21
CA ILE A 308 15.38 19.19 3.80
C ILE A 308 15.08 20.23 4.91
N ASP A 309 13.88 20.77 4.94
CA ASP A 309 13.37 21.68 5.97
C ASP A 309 12.87 20.94 7.23
N GLY A 310 12.77 19.61 7.17
CA GLY A 310 12.28 18.76 8.26
C GLY A 310 10.76 18.58 8.27
N ASN A 311 10.08 19.04 7.22
CA ASN A 311 8.64 18.85 7.07
C ASN A 311 8.34 17.41 6.65
N GLU A 312 7.29 16.84 7.23
CA GLU A 312 6.79 15.50 6.92
C GLU A 312 5.57 15.58 5.98
N TYR A 313 5.52 14.68 5.01
CA TYR A 313 4.44 14.58 4.05
C TYR A 313 3.97 13.14 3.85
N LEU A 314 2.65 12.97 3.72
CA LEU A 314 2.09 11.81 3.04
C LEU A 314 2.50 11.87 1.56
N ASP A 315 3.24 10.87 1.07
CA ASP A 315 3.73 10.83 -0.32
C ASP A 315 2.68 10.22 -1.25
N CYS A 316 2.04 11.06 -2.06
CA CYS A 316 1.02 10.57 -3.00
C CYS A 316 1.61 9.97 -4.28
N SER A 317 2.88 10.23 -4.60
CA SER A 317 3.49 9.78 -5.85
C SER A 317 4.16 8.41 -5.71
N MET A 318 4.65 8.09 -4.51
CA MET A 318 5.36 6.86 -4.19
C MET A 318 6.48 6.58 -5.19
N GLY A 319 7.38 7.57 -5.34
CA GLY A 319 8.51 7.50 -6.27
C GLY A 319 8.09 7.42 -7.73
N LEU A 320 7.11 8.22 -8.17
CA LEU A 320 6.53 8.15 -9.51
C LEU A 320 6.07 6.73 -9.85
N THR A 321 5.32 6.13 -8.92
CA THR A 321 4.76 4.77 -8.99
C THR A 321 5.75 3.62 -8.80
N SER A 322 7.04 3.88 -8.54
CA SER A 322 8.05 2.83 -8.37
C SER A 322 8.04 2.13 -7.01
N VAL A 323 7.45 2.73 -5.98
CA VAL A 323 7.43 2.18 -4.62
C VAL A 323 6.05 1.57 -4.33
N SER A 324 5.96 0.24 -4.38
CA SER A 324 4.68 -0.49 -4.22
C SER A 324 4.40 -0.96 -2.80
N LEU A 325 5.43 -1.25 -2.00
CA LEU A 325 5.29 -1.72 -0.62
C LEU A 325 5.44 -0.59 0.40
N GLY A 326 6.19 0.45 0.06
CA GLY A 326 6.49 1.60 0.91
C GLY A 326 7.99 1.90 0.95
N HIS A 327 8.33 3.12 1.34
CA HIS A 327 9.71 3.57 1.45
C HIS A 327 10.44 2.83 2.58
N ALA A 328 11.69 2.44 2.33
CA ALA A 328 12.52 1.71 3.29
C ALA A 328 11.81 0.51 3.95
N TYR A 329 11.06 -0.24 3.14
CA TYR A 329 10.30 -1.41 3.57
C TYR A 329 11.24 -2.53 4.04
N GLY A 330 11.12 -2.90 5.33
CA GLY A 330 12.09 -3.72 6.05
C GLY A 330 12.47 -5.03 5.33
N PRO A 331 11.51 -5.91 5.00
CA PRO A 331 11.81 -7.19 4.33
C PRO A 331 12.66 -7.06 3.06
N VAL A 332 12.40 -6.04 2.23
CA VAL A 332 13.17 -5.79 1.01
C VAL A 332 14.56 -5.24 1.33
N VAL A 333 14.64 -4.21 2.18
CA VAL A 333 15.91 -3.54 2.50
C VAL A 333 16.89 -4.48 3.20
N GLU A 334 16.43 -5.27 4.16
CA GLU A 334 17.30 -6.21 4.88
C GLU A 334 17.83 -7.31 3.97
N ARG A 335 17.01 -7.79 3.02
CA ARG A 335 17.46 -8.76 2.01
C ARG A 335 18.54 -8.15 1.10
N VAL A 336 18.36 -6.91 0.68
CA VAL A 336 19.35 -6.19 -0.14
C VAL A 336 20.67 -5.98 0.62
N LYS A 337 20.61 -5.53 1.88
CA LYS A 337 21.81 -5.35 2.71
C LYS A 337 22.60 -6.65 2.84
N SER A 338 21.91 -7.75 3.12
CA SER A 338 22.56 -9.07 3.23
C SER A 338 23.21 -9.51 1.93
N GLU A 339 22.62 -9.19 0.77
CA GLU A 339 23.22 -9.55 -0.52
C GLU A 339 24.47 -8.72 -0.83
N LEU A 340 24.55 -7.47 -0.36
CA LEU A 340 25.72 -6.62 -0.62
C LEU A 340 27.01 -7.16 0.02
N ASP A 341 26.91 -7.98 1.07
CA ASP A 341 28.07 -8.65 1.68
C ASP A 341 28.74 -9.66 0.75
N ASN A 342 28.04 -10.12 -0.29
CA ASN A 342 28.58 -11.03 -1.32
C ASN A 342 29.28 -10.29 -2.47
N GLY A 343 29.28 -8.96 -2.47
CA GLY A 343 29.77 -8.12 -3.57
C GLY A 343 28.75 -7.93 -4.70
N VAL A 344 29.11 -7.08 -5.67
CA VAL A 344 28.22 -6.66 -6.77
C VAL A 344 28.96 -6.64 -8.11
N ASN A 345 28.21 -6.84 -9.21
CA ASN A 345 28.65 -6.66 -10.59
C ASN A 345 29.87 -7.53 -11.00
N PHE A 346 29.66 -8.83 -11.06
CA PHE A 346 30.70 -9.84 -11.33
C PHE A 346 31.05 -9.98 -12.82
N GLN A 347 32.22 -10.55 -13.11
CA GLN A 347 32.66 -10.86 -14.49
C GLN A 347 31.80 -11.94 -15.18
N ARG A 348 31.15 -12.81 -14.40
CA ARG A 348 30.24 -13.86 -14.88
C ARG A 348 28.86 -13.66 -14.25
N PRO A 349 27.78 -14.12 -14.90
CA PRO A 349 26.43 -13.96 -14.37
C PRO A 349 26.28 -14.51 -12.95
N SER A 350 25.55 -13.80 -12.11
CA SER A 350 25.20 -14.27 -10.77
C SER A 350 24.17 -15.39 -10.84
N VAL A 351 24.17 -16.29 -9.84
CA VAL A 351 23.09 -17.27 -9.67
C VAL A 351 21.71 -16.63 -9.51
N LEU A 352 21.66 -15.38 -9.01
CA LEU A 352 20.44 -14.60 -8.85
C LEU A 352 19.77 -14.26 -10.19
N GLU A 353 20.54 -14.15 -11.28
CA GLU A 353 19.95 -13.88 -12.61
C GLU A 353 19.05 -15.03 -13.05
N LYS A 354 19.49 -16.27 -12.82
CA LYS A 354 18.68 -17.46 -13.10
C LYS A 354 17.47 -17.51 -12.17
N GLN A 355 17.67 -17.34 -10.86
CA GLN A 355 16.58 -17.40 -9.88
C GLN A 355 15.49 -16.36 -10.17
N MET A 356 15.90 -15.12 -10.46
CA MET A 356 14.97 -14.06 -10.83
C MET A 356 14.26 -14.36 -12.15
N ALA A 357 14.97 -14.90 -13.16
CA ALA A 357 14.35 -15.26 -14.42
C ALA A 357 13.29 -16.35 -14.27
N GLU A 358 13.59 -17.44 -13.56
CA GLU A 358 12.66 -18.53 -13.28
C GLU A 358 11.45 -18.03 -12.47
N LYS A 359 11.71 -17.23 -11.41
CA LYS A 359 10.64 -16.68 -10.57
C LYS A 359 9.73 -15.73 -11.35
N PHE A 360 10.30 -14.79 -12.10
CA PHE A 360 9.52 -13.79 -12.82
C PHE A 360 8.68 -14.41 -13.95
N LEU A 361 9.26 -15.33 -14.74
CA LEU A 361 8.54 -16.03 -15.80
C LEU A 361 7.44 -16.95 -15.24
N SER A 362 7.61 -17.52 -14.05
CA SER A 362 6.56 -18.34 -13.42
C SER A 362 5.26 -17.58 -13.16
N LEU A 363 5.31 -16.23 -13.10
CA LEU A 363 4.15 -15.38 -12.90
C LEU A 363 3.44 -15.01 -14.21
N ILE A 364 4.11 -15.12 -15.36
CA ILE A 364 3.66 -14.52 -16.63
C ILE A 364 3.29 -15.63 -17.61
N PRO A 365 1.99 -15.92 -17.80
CA PRO A 365 1.56 -16.92 -18.75
C PRO A 365 1.93 -16.52 -20.18
N GLY A 366 2.38 -17.50 -20.97
CA GLY A 366 2.63 -17.34 -22.41
C GLY A 366 3.98 -16.71 -22.79
N HIS A 367 4.81 -16.30 -21.84
CA HIS A 367 6.18 -15.84 -22.12
C HIS A 367 7.21 -16.88 -21.67
N ASP A 368 8.24 -17.08 -22.49
CA ASP A 368 9.23 -18.14 -22.30
C ASP A 368 10.60 -17.63 -21.84
N MET A 369 10.91 -16.36 -22.15
CA MET A 369 12.23 -15.78 -21.96
C MET A 369 12.15 -14.37 -21.40
N VAL A 370 13.20 -13.97 -20.67
CA VAL A 370 13.31 -12.66 -20.04
C VAL A 370 14.71 -12.06 -20.22
N LYS A 371 14.77 -10.73 -20.30
CA LYS A 371 16.00 -9.95 -20.31
C LYS A 371 15.89 -8.78 -19.32
N PHE A 372 16.88 -8.61 -18.46
CA PHE A 372 16.88 -7.56 -17.44
C PHE A 372 17.63 -6.29 -17.86
N ALA A 373 17.18 -5.16 -17.33
CA ALA A 373 17.81 -3.85 -17.45
C ALA A 373 17.53 -2.99 -16.22
N LYS A 374 18.00 -1.74 -16.25
CA LYS A 374 17.87 -0.77 -15.15
C LYS A 374 16.79 0.30 -15.40
N ASN A 375 16.43 0.51 -16.66
CA ASN A 375 15.53 1.58 -17.09
C ASN A 375 14.47 1.03 -18.06
N GLY A 376 13.24 1.53 -17.94
CA GLY A 376 12.11 1.15 -18.79
C GLY A 376 12.33 1.46 -20.27
N SER A 377 12.90 2.62 -20.60
CA SER A 377 13.21 3.03 -21.98
C SER A 377 14.12 2.03 -22.69
N ILE A 378 15.06 1.42 -21.97
CA ILE A 378 15.97 0.40 -22.52
C ILE A 378 15.17 -0.84 -22.96
N VAL A 379 14.23 -1.32 -22.15
CA VAL A 379 13.47 -2.54 -22.47
C VAL A 379 12.35 -2.29 -23.48
N THR A 380 11.75 -1.10 -23.52
CA THR A 380 10.79 -0.73 -24.59
C THR A 380 11.50 -0.59 -25.94
N THR A 381 12.66 0.06 -25.98
CA THR A 381 13.49 0.13 -27.19
C THR A 381 14.02 -1.24 -27.62
N ALA A 382 14.37 -2.11 -26.67
CA ALA A 382 14.74 -3.50 -26.95
C ALA A 382 13.59 -4.29 -27.60
N ALA A 383 12.37 -4.14 -27.10
CA ALA A 383 11.18 -4.78 -27.66
C ALA A 383 10.91 -4.30 -29.10
N VAL A 384 10.99 -2.98 -29.34
CA VAL A 384 10.90 -2.40 -30.69
C VAL A 384 11.97 -2.97 -31.62
N LYS A 385 13.20 -3.13 -31.14
CA LYS A 385 14.31 -3.68 -31.93
C LYS A 385 14.05 -5.14 -32.33
N LEU A 386 13.55 -5.97 -31.40
CA LEU A 386 13.16 -7.35 -31.70
C LEU A 386 12.02 -7.41 -32.71
N ALA A 387 11.00 -6.56 -32.55
CA ALA A 387 9.88 -6.53 -33.49
C ALA A 387 10.31 -6.19 -34.92
N ARG A 388 11.21 -5.21 -35.08
CA ARG A 388 11.78 -4.87 -36.40
C ARG A 388 12.59 -6.03 -36.98
N ALA A 389 13.41 -6.69 -36.15
CA ALA A 389 14.21 -7.84 -36.60
C ALA A 389 13.35 -9.05 -36.96
N HIS A 390 12.27 -9.31 -36.21
CA HIS A 390 11.36 -10.41 -36.45
C HIS A 390 10.54 -10.21 -37.75
N THR A 391 10.00 -9.00 -37.94
CA THR A 391 9.09 -8.71 -39.05
C THR A 391 9.78 -8.21 -40.32
N GLY A 392 11.03 -7.72 -40.22
CA GLY A 392 11.71 -6.99 -41.30
C GLY A 392 11.13 -5.60 -41.59
N ARG A 393 10.19 -5.12 -40.76
CA ARG A 393 9.46 -3.88 -40.96
C ARG A 393 10.04 -2.75 -40.11
N LYS A 394 9.65 -1.51 -40.41
CA LYS A 394 10.29 -0.30 -39.86
C LYS A 394 9.45 0.45 -38.84
N LEU A 395 8.15 0.56 -39.09
CA LEU A 395 7.28 1.48 -38.34
C LEU A 395 6.88 0.89 -36.98
N VAL A 396 6.85 1.76 -35.97
CA VAL A 396 6.33 1.45 -34.63
C VAL A 396 5.02 2.21 -34.45
N ALA A 397 3.95 1.49 -34.13
CA ALA A 397 2.65 2.08 -33.84
C ALA A 397 2.44 2.21 -32.33
N PHE A 398 2.02 3.38 -31.86
CA PHE A 398 1.65 3.58 -30.44
C PHE A 398 0.52 4.62 -30.30
N PRO A 399 -0.21 4.67 -29.17
CA PRO A 399 -1.24 5.68 -28.95
C PRO A 399 -0.64 7.09 -28.77
N GLY A 400 -0.98 8.04 -29.64
CA GLY A 400 -0.42 9.40 -29.62
C GLY A 400 -0.84 10.26 -28.43
N ASP A 401 -1.88 9.83 -27.70
CA ASP A 401 -2.43 10.49 -26.51
C ASP A 401 -2.04 9.76 -25.21
N HIS A 402 -1.03 8.89 -25.25
CA HIS A 402 -0.36 8.32 -24.08
C HIS A 402 0.83 9.18 -23.64
N PRO A 403 1.11 9.23 -22.32
CA PRO A 403 2.04 10.22 -21.79
C PRO A 403 3.52 9.89 -22.06
N PHE A 404 3.96 8.62 -21.95
CA PHE A 404 5.39 8.30 -22.04
C PHE A 404 5.70 6.80 -22.22
N TYR A 405 6.51 6.44 -23.23
CA TYR A 405 7.05 5.08 -23.39
C TYR A 405 8.59 5.01 -23.27
N SER A 406 9.29 6.02 -23.80
CA SER A 406 10.76 6.01 -23.83
C SER A 406 11.33 7.41 -23.94
N TYR A 407 12.52 7.67 -23.38
CA TYR A 407 13.28 8.87 -23.74
C TYR A 407 14.05 8.70 -25.06
N ASP A 408 14.07 7.50 -25.65
CA ASP A 408 14.76 7.26 -26.91
C ASP A 408 13.99 7.86 -28.09
N ASP A 409 14.74 8.21 -29.14
CA ASP A 409 14.29 9.01 -30.29
C ASP A 409 13.05 8.47 -31.01
N TRP A 410 12.82 7.15 -30.98
CA TRP A 410 11.63 6.55 -31.62
C TRP A 410 10.33 7.06 -31.00
N PHE A 411 10.32 7.37 -29.70
CA PHE A 411 9.16 7.96 -29.04
C PHE A 411 9.30 9.47 -28.94
N ILE A 412 10.43 9.98 -28.43
CA ILE A 412 10.61 11.42 -28.19
C ILE A 412 10.44 12.26 -29.46
N GLY A 413 10.84 11.73 -30.61
CA GLY A 413 10.67 12.37 -31.92
C GLY A 413 9.23 12.78 -32.24
N LYS A 414 8.23 12.11 -31.66
CA LYS A 414 6.79 12.38 -31.82
C LYS A 414 6.18 13.25 -30.73
N THR A 415 6.94 13.64 -29.72
CA THR A 415 6.45 14.51 -28.63
C THR A 415 6.65 16.00 -28.95
N ALA A 416 6.09 16.88 -28.13
CA ALA A 416 6.35 18.32 -28.23
C ALA A 416 7.80 18.71 -27.89
N CYS A 417 8.57 17.84 -27.23
CA CYS A 417 9.94 18.07 -26.79
C CYS A 417 10.94 17.25 -27.64
N ASN A 418 10.90 17.44 -28.97
CA ASN A 418 11.62 16.62 -29.94
C ASN A 418 12.87 17.29 -30.54
N LEU A 419 13.33 18.41 -29.98
CA LEU A 419 14.54 19.09 -30.49
C LEU A 419 15.76 18.17 -30.32
N GLY A 420 16.52 17.96 -31.42
CA GLY A 420 17.68 17.08 -31.45
C GLY A 420 17.42 15.70 -32.07
N VAL A 421 16.15 15.32 -32.28
CA VAL A 421 15.78 14.08 -32.97
C VAL A 421 15.66 14.33 -34.49
N PRO A 422 16.39 13.61 -35.36
CA PRO A 422 16.24 13.73 -36.81
C PRO A 422 14.84 13.32 -37.30
N GLU A 423 14.34 14.00 -38.32
CA GLU A 423 13.01 13.74 -38.88
C GLU A 423 12.88 12.32 -39.43
N GLU A 424 13.97 11.75 -39.96
CA GLU A 424 14.03 10.38 -40.46
C GLU A 424 13.78 9.37 -39.35
N ILE A 425 14.27 9.63 -38.14
CA ILE A 425 14.05 8.76 -36.98
C ILE A 425 12.64 8.95 -36.43
N ALA A 426 12.19 10.21 -36.29
CA ALA A 426 10.83 10.52 -35.86
C ALA A 426 9.78 9.93 -36.82
N SER A 427 10.08 9.82 -38.12
CA SER A 427 9.21 9.24 -39.13
C SER A 427 9.09 7.71 -39.05
N LEU A 428 9.95 7.03 -38.29
CA LEU A 428 9.85 5.58 -38.03
C LEU A 428 8.79 5.21 -36.99
N SER A 429 7.99 6.18 -36.55
CA SER A 429 6.88 5.95 -35.63
C SER A 429 5.61 6.62 -36.12
N VAL A 430 4.49 5.95 -35.85
CA VAL A 430 3.17 6.33 -36.31
C VAL A 430 2.19 6.19 -35.16
N THR A 431 1.17 7.03 -35.12
CA THR A 431 0.29 7.13 -33.95
C THR A 431 -1.16 6.85 -34.30
N PHE A 432 -1.87 6.21 -33.37
CA PHE A 432 -3.33 6.08 -33.37
C PHE A 432 -3.92 6.68 -32.09
N LYS A 433 -5.25 6.76 -32.00
CA LYS A 433 -5.94 7.21 -30.78
C LYS A 433 -6.14 6.04 -29.81
N SER A 434 -5.76 6.22 -28.54
CA SER A 434 -6.01 5.21 -27.51
C SER A 434 -7.50 4.84 -27.44
N CYS A 435 -7.77 3.56 -27.13
CA CYS A 435 -9.12 3.02 -27.00
C CYS A 435 -10.02 3.15 -28.25
N SER A 436 -9.45 3.39 -29.43
CA SER A 436 -10.17 3.42 -30.71
C SER A 436 -9.62 2.35 -31.64
N ILE A 437 -10.34 1.23 -31.75
CA ILE A 437 -9.96 0.14 -32.64
C ILE A 437 -10.00 0.58 -34.11
N ASP A 438 -10.93 1.48 -34.43
CA ASP A 438 -11.07 2.06 -35.78
C ASP A 438 -9.84 2.88 -36.16
N SER A 439 -9.33 3.72 -35.24
CA SER A 439 -8.10 4.48 -35.48
C SER A 439 -6.88 3.58 -35.71
N LEU A 440 -6.80 2.45 -35.00
CA LEU A 440 -5.74 1.46 -35.23
C LEU A 440 -5.92 0.76 -36.59
N ARG A 441 -7.15 0.42 -36.98
CA ARG A 441 -7.46 -0.18 -38.29
C ARG A 441 -7.11 0.76 -39.44
N GLU A 442 -7.46 2.03 -39.33
CA GLU A 442 -7.09 3.08 -40.29
C GLU A 442 -5.57 3.17 -40.45
N LEU A 443 -4.81 2.99 -39.37
CA LEU A 443 -3.36 3.01 -39.40
C LEU A 443 -2.77 1.85 -40.22
N PHE A 444 -3.30 0.63 -40.06
CA PHE A 444 -2.90 -0.52 -40.86
C PHE A 444 -3.30 -0.39 -42.34
N ILE A 445 -4.45 0.22 -42.64
CA ILE A 445 -4.86 0.55 -44.02
C ILE A 445 -3.87 1.55 -44.65
N LYS A 446 -3.45 2.56 -43.87
CA LYS A 446 -2.54 3.61 -44.35
C LYS A 446 -1.11 3.10 -44.57
N TYR A 447 -0.65 2.14 -43.75
CA TYR A 447 0.70 1.60 -43.79
C TYR A 447 0.70 0.07 -43.94
N PRO A 448 0.19 -0.46 -45.07
CA PRO A 448 0.09 -1.91 -45.27
C PRO A 448 1.49 -2.53 -45.22
N ASP A 449 1.62 -3.61 -44.45
CA ASP A 449 2.85 -4.41 -44.28
C ASP A 449 4.11 -3.64 -43.84
N GLN A 450 3.95 -2.44 -43.27
CA GLN A 450 5.08 -1.58 -42.87
C GLN A 450 5.27 -1.47 -41.35
N ILE A 451 4.26 -1.85 -40.57
CA ILE A 451 4.26 -1.76 -39.11
C ILE A 451 4.89 -3.04 -38.53
N ALA A 452 5.98 -2.86 -37.80
CA ALA A 452 6.70 -3.93 -37.11
C ALA A 452 6.01 -4.34 -35.81
N CYS A 453 5.54 -3.36 -35.05
CA CYS A 453 4.77 -3.62 -33.83
C CYS A 453 3.79 -2.50 -33.49
N VAL A 454 2.80 -2.90 -32.70
CA VAL A 454 1.97 -2.01 -31.88
C VAL A 454 2.47 -2.12 -30.45
N ILE A 455 2.82 -1.01 -29.80
CA ILE A 455 3.17 -0.94 -28.38
C ILE A 455 2.16 -0.07 -27.64
N MET A 456 1.62 -0.57 -26.52
CA MET A 456 0.78 0.26 -25.66
C MET A 456 0.75 -0.12 -24.17
N GLU A 457 0.49 0.87 -23.32
CA GLU A 457 0.07 0.62 -21.92
C GLU A 457 -1.34 -0.02 -21.91
N PRO A 458 -1.59 -1.04 -21.07
CA PRO A 458 -2.85 -1.77 -21.09
C PRO A 458 -3.99 -1.02 -20.40
N GLU A 459 -3.70 -0.18 -19.40
CA GLU A 459 -4.68 0.65 -18.71
C GLU A 459 -4.17 2.09 -18.59
N LYS A 460 -5.05 3.06 -18.81
CA LYS A 460 -4.79 4.50 -18.61
C LYS A 460 -5.62 4.99 -17.42
N ASN A 461 -5.14 6.03 -16.74
CA ASN A 461 -5.80 6.58 -15.53
C ASN A 461 -7.19 7.14 -15.81
N ALA A 462 -7.45 7.58 -17.05
CA ALA A 462 -8.75 8.01 -17.53
C ALA A 462 -9.61 6.84 -18.08
N CYS A 463 -9.11 5.60 -18.04
CA CYS A 463 -9.77 4.39 -18.54
C CYS A 463 -10.30 3.47 -17.43
N GLY A 464 -10.07 3.80 -16.16
CA GLY A 464 -10.79 3.21 -15.02
C GLY A 464 -12.11 3.94 -14.78
N ASN A 465 -13.23 3.29 -15.11
CA ASN A 465 -14.63 3.68 -14.81
C ASN A 465 -15.09 5.10 -15.25
N GLY A 466 -14.45 5.70 -16.26
CA GLY A 466 -14.84 7.02 -16.78
C GLY A 466 -14.35 7.36 -18.20
N CYS A 467 -13.92 6.39 -19.01
CA CYS A 467 -13.55 6.64 -20.40
C CYS A 467 -14.78 6.68 -21.31
N SER A 468 -14.77 7.56 -22.30
CA SER A 468 -15.64 7.51 -23.49
C SER A 468 -15.25 6.37 -24.46
N CYS A 469 -14.77 5.25 -23.93
CA CYS A 469 -14.39 4.07 -24.69
C CYS A 469 -15.68 3.34 -25.05
N SER A 470 -15.90 3.03 -26.34
CA SER A 470 -17.07 2.24 -26.74
C SER A 470 -16.97 0.77 -26.32
N LEU A 471 -15.76 0.29 -26.03
CA LEU A 471 -15.45 -1.07 -25.60
C LEU A 471 -14.88 -1.07 -24.16
N ASN A 472 -15.06 -2.17 -23.43
CA ASN A 472 -14.30 -2.37 -22.21
C ASN A 472 -12.80 -2.61 -22.55
N VAL A 473 -11.90 -2.32 -21.61
CA VAL A 473 -10.44 -2.35 -21.83
C VAL A 473 -9.96 -3.74 -22.30
N GLY A 474 -10.46 -4.82 -21.70
CA GLY A 474 -10.06 -6.18 -22.05
C GLY A 474 -10.45 -6.57 -23.47
N GLU A 475 -11.66 -6.20 -23.92
CA GLU A 475 -12.11 -6.40 -25.29
C GLU A 475 -11.28 -5.61 -26.29
N PHE A 476 -10.99 -4.34 -25.99
CA PHE A 476 -10.14 -3.52 -26.83
C PHE A 476 -8.75 -4.16 -27.01
N LEU A 477 -8.11 -4.61 -25.92
CA LEU A 477 -6.80 -5.25 -25.98
C LEU A 477 -6.81 -6.52 -26.83
N LYS A 478 -7.83 -7.38 -26.67
CA LYS A 478 -8.00 -8.60 -27.49
C LYS A 478 -8.12 -8.26 -28.97
N GLN A 479 -8.98 -7.30 -29.32
CA GLN A 479 -9.16 -6.88 -30.72
C GLN A 479 -7.89 -6.23 -31.29
N ALA A 480 -7.16 -5.44 -30.51
CA ALA A 480 -5.95 -4.78 -30.95
C ALA A 480 -4.80 -5.78 -31.20
N ILE A 481 -4.67 -6.80 -30.34
CA ILE A 481 -3.73 -7.92 -30.53
C ILE A 481 -4.08 -8.68 -31.81
N GLU A 482 -5.35 -9.10 -31.94
CA GLU A 482 -5.80 -9.85 -33.12
C GLU A 482 -5.56 -9.05 -34.41
N LEU A 483 -5.89 -7.76 -34.43
CA LEU A 483 -5.68 -6.89 -35.57
C LEU A 483 -4.19 -6.75 -35.93
N ALA A 484 -3.32 -6.60 -34.93
CA ALA A 484 -1.87 -6.55 -35.18
C ALA A 484 -1.37 -7.84 -35.83
N HIS A 485 -1.79 -8.99 -35.30
CA HIS A 485 -1.41 -10.31 -35.81
C HIS A 485 -1.97 -10.58 -37.22
N GLN A 486 -3.21 -10.19 -37.51
CA GLN A 486 -3.81 -10.28 -38.85
C GLN A 486 -2.98 -9.56 -39.91
N HIS A 487 -2.30 -8.46 -39.53
CA HIS A 487 -1.40 -7.72 -40.41
C HIS A 487 0.06 -8.12 -40.27
N GLY A 488 0.41 -9.16 -39.50
CA GLY A 488 1.78 -9.64 -39.30
C GLY A 488 2.69 -8.70 -38.47
N ALA A 489 2.10 -7.79 -37.68
CA ALA A 489 2.81 -6.98 -36.71
C ALA A 489 2.79 -7.65 -35.32
N LEU A 490 3.84 -7.44 -34.53
CA LEU A 490 3.86 -7.89 -33.14
C LEU A 490 3.08 -6.94 -32.22
N PHE A 491 2.56 -7.46 -31.12
CA PHE A 491 1.93 -6.67 -30.08
C PHE A 491 2.77 -6.67 -28.80
N ILE A 492 3.02 -5.47 -28.27
CA ILE A 492 3.83 -5.24 -27.07
C ILE A 492 2.97 -4.55 -26.02
N ILE A 493 2.83 -5.16 -24.84
CA ILE A 493 2.20 -4.50 -23.70
C ILE A 493 3.26 -3.84 -22.82
N ASP A 494 3.10 -2.55 -22.57
CA ASP A 494 3.92 -1.80 -21.61
C ASP A 494 3.28 -1.86 -20.20
N GLU A 495 3.77 -2.76 -19.35
CA GLU A 495 3.35 -2.92 -17.95
C GLU A 495 4.23 -2.10 -16.98
N MET A 496 4.92 -1.06 -17.46
CA MET A 496 5.80 -0.23 -16.62
C MET A 496 5.09 0.43 -15.44
N ILE A 497 3.80 0.74 -15.55
CA ILE A 497 3.00 1.32 -14.46
C ILE A 497 2.04 0.28 -13.88
N THR A 498 1.36 -0.47 -14.75
CA THR A 498 0.29 -1.39 -14.35
C THR A 498 0.81 -2.65 -13.65
N GLY A 499 2.04 -3.06 -13.96
CA GLY A 499 2.70 -4.19 -13.32
C GLY A 499 2.75 -4.04 -11.80
N PHE A 500 2.29 -5.07 -11.09
CA PHE A 500 2.23 -5.14 -9.62
C PHE A 500 1.32 -4.06 -9.00
N LYS A 501 0.33 -3.57 -9.77
CA LYS A 501 -0.70 -2.62 -9.27
C LYS A 501 -2.11 -3.05 -9.64
N THR A 502 -2.34 -3.38 -10.90
CA THR A 502 -3.67 -3.73 -11.41
C THR A 502 -4.03 -5.17 -11.05
N ALA A 503 -3.04 -6.06 -11.12
CA ALA A 503 -3.06 -7.44 -10.65
C ALA A 503 -1.61 -7.91 -10.44
N LEU A 504 -1.43 -9.15 -9.98
CA LEU A 504 -0.14 -9.83 -9.95
C LEU A 504 -0.08 -10.87 -11.08
N PRO A 505 0.88 -10.79 -12.02
CA PRO A 505 1.91 -9.76 -12.17
C PRO A 505 1.41 -8.45 -12.82
N GLY A 506 0.26 -8.42 -13.50
CA GLY A 506 -0.19 -7.20 -14.17
C GLY A 506 -1.49 -7.36 -14.96
N SER A 507 -1.81 -6.34 -15.76
CA SER A 507 -3.05 -6.25 -16.53
C SER A 507 -3.21 -7.36 -17.56
N LEU A 508 -2.12 -7.93 -18.08
CA LEU A 508 -2.21 -9.07 -19.01
C LEU A 508 -2.93 -10.28 -18.40
N VAL A 509 -2.70 -10.55 -17.10
CA VAL A 509 -3.40 -11.62 -16.37
C VAL A 509 -4.82 -11.18 -16.04
N LYS A 510 -5.00 -9.94 -15.58
CA LYS A 510 -6.32 -9.37 -15.27
C LYS A 510 -7.31 -9.50 -16.44
N TYR A 511 -6.85 -9.29 -17.68
CA TYR A 511 -7.68 -9.33 -18.88
C TYR A 511 -7.59 -10.63 -19.68
N GLY A 512 -6.70 -11.55 -19.28
CA GLY A 512 -6.48 -12.82 -19.97
C GLY A 512 -6.03 -12.63 -21.41
N VAL A 513 -4.99 -11.81 -21.62
CA VAL A 513 -4.40 -11.53 -22.93
C VAL A 513 -2.93 -11.94 -22.97
N THR A 514 -2.46 -12.37 -24.14
CA THR A 514 -1.08 -12.83 -24.35
C THR A 514 -0.46 -12.03 -25.49
N PRO A 515 0.32 -10.97 -25.19
CA PRO A 515 1.08 -10.25 -26.21
C PRO A 515 2.31 -11.07 -26.65
N ASP A 516 3.00 -10.62 -27.70
CA ASP A 516 4.26 -11.26 -28.13
C ASP A 516 5.40 -10.93 -27.16
N MET A 517 5.35 -9.71 -26.60
CA MET A 517 6.28 -9.22 -25.59
C MET A 517 5.57 -8.34 -24.57
N ALA A 518 6.14 -8.25 -23.36
CA ALA A 518 5.77 -7.25 -22.37
C ALA A 518 6.99 -6.62 -21.73
N THR A 519 6.86 -5.35 -21.33
CA THR A 519 7.92 -4.61 -20.62
C THR A 519 7.48 -4.26 -19.21
N TRP A 520 8.40 -4.36 -18.26
CA TRP A 520 8.14 -4.26 -16.83
C TRP A 520 9.16 -3.37 -16.14
N GLY A 521 8.74 -2.66 -15.10
CA GLY A 521 9.63 -1.83 -14.29
C GLY A 521 8.93 -1.23 -13.09
N LYS A 522 9.49 -0.15 -12.55
CA LYS A 522 8.91 0.61 -11.43
C LYS A 522 8.57 -0.27 -10.23
N GLY A 523 7.28 -0.56 -10.01
CA GLY A 523 6.74 -1.21 -8.82
C GLY A 523 7.26 -2.63 -8.57
N ILE A 524 7.79 -3.29 -9.59
CA ILE A 524 8.25 -4.70 -9.52
C ILE A 524 9.47 -4.93 -8.61
N ALA A 525 10.14 -3.87 -8.17
CA ALA A 525 11.30 -3.95 -7.27
C ALA A 525 11.26 -2.88 -6.15
N ASN A 526 10.06 -2.42 -5.79
CA ASN A 526 9.82 -1.47 -4.68
C ASN A 526 10.83 -0.30 -4.60
N GLY A 527 11.01 0.43 -5.70
CA GLY A 527 11.86 1.61 -5.77
C GLY A 527 13.30 1.37 -6.21
N PHE A 528 13.76 0.11 -6.26
CA PHE A 528 15.07 -0.23 -6.81
C PHE A 528 15.06 -0.20 -8.35
N SER A 529 16.18 0.21 -8.94
CA SER A 529 16.34 0.24 -10.40
C SER A 529 16.40 -1.20 -10.94
N PHE A 530 15.28 -1.65 -11.50
CA PHE A 530 15.12 -2.96 -12.12
C PHE A 530 13.96 -2.91 -13.13
N CYS A 531 14.22 -3.42 -14.33
CA CYS A 531 13.25 -3.54 -15.41
C CYS A 531 13.45 -4.88 -16.14
N ALA A 532 12.39 -5.38 -16.77
CA ALA A 532 12.42 -6.62 -17.52
C ALA A 532 11.73 -6.47 -18.88
N LEU A 533 12.26 -7.17 -19.88
CA LEU A 533 11.58 -7.48 -21.14
C LEU A 533 11.29 -8.98 -21.14
N THR A 534 10.03 -9.35 -21.29
CA THR A 534 9.60 -10.74 -21.44
C THR A 534 8.94 -10.94 -22.78
N GLY A 535 8.98 -12.17 -23.32
CA GLY A 535 8.24 -12.49 -24.53
C GLY A 535 8.32 -13.97 -24.89
N THR A 536 7.73 -14.31 -26.02
CA THR A 536 7.80 -15.66 -26.59
C THR A 536 9.24 -16.01 -26.97
N LYS A 537 9.57 -17.30 -26.91
CA LYS A 537 10.90 -17.81 -27.25
C LYS A 537 11.30 -17.45 -28.68
N GLU A 538 10.34 -17.51 -29.61
CA GLU A 538 10.53 -17.20 -31.03
C GLU A 538 11.09 -15.79 -31.23
N VAL A 539 10.50 -14.79 -30.55
CA VAL A 539 10.92 -13.39 -30.69
C VAL A 539 12.18 -13.12 -29.87
N MET A 540 12.25 -13.61 -28.64
CA MET A 540 13.34 -13.29 -27.70
C MET A 540 14.68 -13.93 -28.11
N GLU A 541 14.68 -15.14 -28.68
CA GLU A 541 15.92 -15.84 -29.08
C GLU A 541 16.58 -15.19 -30.31
N LEU A 542 15.93 -14.26 -31.01
CA LEU A 542 16.58 -13.40 -32.02
C LEU A 542 17.75 -12.61 -31.42
N GLY A 543 17.63 -12.20 -30.15
CA GLY A 543 18.69 -11.58 -29.36
C GLY A 543 19.66 -12.56 -28.70
N GLY A 544 19.42 -13.86 -28.85
CA GLY A 544 20.17 -14.94 -28.25
C GLY A 544 21.42 -15.33 -29.05
N ILE A 545 21.95 -16.51 -28.71
CA ILE A 545 23.14 -17.09 -29.37
C ILE A 545 22.89 -18.50 -29.90
N ARG A 546 21.66 -19.03 -29.79
CA ARG A 546 21.36 -20.40 -30.22
C ARG A 546 21.04 -20.52 -31.72
N ASN A 547 20.70 -19.41 -32.38
CA ASN A 547 20.39 -19.37 -33.80
C ASN A 547 21.66 -19.34 -34.66
N MET A 548 22.46 -20.41 -34.59
CA MET A 548 23.72 -20.55 -35.33
C MET A 548 23.50 -20.39 -36.84
N GLY A 549 24.34 -19.59 -37.49
CA GLY A 549 24.26 -19.33 -38.94
C GLY A 549 23.20 -18.30 -39.36
N LYS A 550 22.48 -17.68 -38.42
CA LYS A 550 21.57 -16.55 -38.68
C LYS A 550 22.24 -15.22 -38.30
N GLU A 551 21.74 -14.12 -38.88
CA GLU A 551 22.17 -12.78 -38.49
C GLU A 551 21.78 -12.51 -37.03
N LYS A 552 22.73 -11.97 -36.25
CA LYS A 552 22.55 -11.75 -34.81
C LYS A 552 21.92 -10.38 -34.56
N VAL A 553 20.81 -10.35 -33.83
CA VAL A 553 20.31 -9.10 -33.25
C VAL A 553 21.12 -8.76 -32.02
N PHE A 554 21.84 -7.64 -32.04
CA PHE A 554 22.40 -7.09 -30.80
C PHE A 554 21.25 -6.53 -29.96
N LEU A 555 20.62 -7.33 -29.10
CA LEU A 555 19.41 -6.92 -28.36
C LEU A 555 19.69 -5.77 -27.39
N ILE A 556 20.15 -6.09 -26.18
CA ILE A 556 20.65 -5.15 -25.18
C ILE A 556 21.78 -5.82 -24.39
N SER A 557 22.82 -5.05 -24.11
CA SER A 557 23.96 -5.43 -23.27
C SER A 557 24.28 -4.26 -22.36
N THR A 558 24.06 -4.43 -21.07
CA THR A 558 24.23 -3.39 -20.06
C THR A 558 25.12 -3.93 -18.95
N THR A 559 26.16 -3.17 -18.59
CA THR A 559 27.09 -3.56 -17.52
C THR A 559 26.34 -3.81 -16.20
N HIS A 560 25.37 -2.97 -15.88
CA HIS A 560 24.64 -3.04 -14.61
C HIS A 560 23.34 -3.87 -14.68
N GLY A 561 23.01 -4.49 -15.82
CA GLY A 561 21.71 -5.16 -15.99
C GLY A 561 21.45 -6.32 -15.04
N GLY A 562 22.51 -7.01 -14.61
CA GLY A 562 22.46 -8.17 -13.70
C GLY A 562 22.91 -7.89 -12.27
N GLU A 563 22.91 -6.63 -11.82
CA GLU A 563 23.34 -6.29 -10.45
C GLU A 563 22.50 -6.99 -9.39
N THR A 564 23.18 -7.73 -8.52
CA THR A 564 22.59 -8.64 -7.53
C THR A 564 21.64 -7.97 -6.56
N HIS A 565 22.00 -6.79 -6.03
CA HIS A 565 21.17 -6.06 -5.09
C HIS A 565 19.79 -5.68 -5.66
N ALA A 566 19.70 -5.35 -6.96
CA ALA A 566 18.43 -5.02 -7.60
C ALA A 566 17.59 -6.26 -7.92
N LEU A 567 18.23 -7.35 -8.35
CA LEU A 567 17.57 -8.65 -8.55
C LEU A 567 16.99 -9.17 -7.23
N THR A 568 17.77 -9.07 -6.16
CA THR A 568 17.35 -9.44 -4.80
C THR A 568 16.20 -8.57 -4.30
N ALA A 569 16.21 -7.27 -4.56
CA ALA A 569 15.07 -6.40 -4.26
C ALA A 569 13.80 -6.84 -5.00
N GLY A 570 13.92 -7.20 -6.28
CA GLY A 570 12.82 -7.73 -7.09
C GLY A 570 12.28 -9.06 -6.53
N LEU A 571 13.16 -10.01 -6.21
CA LEU A 571 12.80 -11.28 -5.59
C LEU A 571 12.04 -11.10 -4.27
N ALA A 572 12.58 -10.28 -3.35
CA ALA A 572 11.94 -9.98 -2.08
C ALA A 572 10.59 -9.28 -2.27
N THR A 573 10.48 -8.39 -3.26
CA THR A 573 9.20 -7.73 -3.60
C THR A 573 8.18 -8.76 -4.07
N ILE A 574 8.56 -9.70 -4.94
CA ILE A 574 7.67 -10.77 -5.40
C ILE A 574 7.21 -11.65 -4.23
N GLU A 575 8.11 -12.03 -3.33
CA GLU A 575 7.78 -12.83 -2.15
C GLU A 575 6.77 -12.14 -1.24
N GLU A 576 6.90 -10.83 -1.05
CA GLU A 576 5.94 -10.03 -0.29
C GLU A 576 4.57 -9.97 -0.98
N PHE A 577 4.52 -9.80 -2.30
CA PHE A 577 3.27 -9.82 -3.08
C PHE A 577 2.58 -11.19 -3.10
N LEU A 578 3.34 -12.29 -2.97
CA LEU A 578 2.79 -13.65 -2.91
C LEU A 578 2.35 -14.05 -1.50
N SER A 579 3.05 -13.56 -0.48
CA SER A 579 2.77 -13.89 0.92
C SER A 579 1.70 -13.00 1.56
N LYS A 580 1.42 -11.84 0.96
CA LYS A 580 0.46 -10.86 1.49
C LYS A 580 -0.54 -10.47 0.40
N ASP A 581 -1.76 -10.15 0.80
CA ASP A 581 -2.81 -9.69 -0.11
C ASP A 581 -2.61 -8.21 -0.53
N VAL A 582 -1.46 -7.93 -1.17
CA VAL A 582 -1.01 -6.56 -1.47
C VAL A 582 -1.96 -5.88 -2.45
N ILE A 583 -2.30 -6.50 -3.57
CA ILE A 583 -3.14 -5.91 -4.63
C ILE A 583 -4.51 -5.48 -4.08
N SER A 584 -5.18 -6.37 -3.34
CA SER A 584 -6.46 -6.11 -2.68
C SER A 584 -6.36 -4.94 -1.70
N HIS A 585 -5.28 -4.88 -0.89
CA HIS A 585 -5.02 -3.75 0.00
C HIS A 585 -4.87 -2.43 -0.76
N LEU A 586 -4.10 -2.41 -1.86
CA LEU A 586 -3.93 -1.22 -2.69
C LEU A 586 -5.28 -0.71 -3.22
N HIS A 587 -6.11 -1.62 -3.75
CA HIS A 587 -7.41 -1.30 -4.32
C HIS A 587 -8.37 -0.78 -3.24
N LYS A 588 -8.43 -1.42 -2.07
CA LYS A 588 -9.25 -0.96 -0.92
C LYS A 588 -8.86 0.44 -0.45
N ILE A 589 -7.56 0.75 -0.39
CA ILE A 589 -7.06 2.09 -0.07
C ILE A 589 -7.55 3.11 -1.11
N GLY A 590 -7.38 2.79 -2.39
CA GLY A 590 -7.81 3.68 -3.48
C GLY A 590 -9.32 3.90 -3.54
N ASP A 591 -10.12 2.85 -3.38
CA ASP A 591 -11.58 2.93 -3.36
C ASP A 591 -12.07 3.80 -2.19
N SER A 592 -11.51 3.59 -0.99
CA SER A 592 -11.81 4.40 0.20
C SER A 592 -11.45 5.88 -0.03
N LEU A 593 -10.29 6.16 -0.61
CA LEU A 593 -9.83 7.52 -0.91
C LEU A 593 -10.73 8.21 -1.94
N ILE A 594 -11.05 7.55 -3.05
CA ILE A 594 -11.94 8.09 -4.09
C ILE A 594 -13.30 8.43 -3.50
N GLN A 595 -13.88 7.52 -2.71
CA GLN A 595 -15.19 7.72 -2.10
C GLN A 595 -15.21 8.96 -1.19
N LYS A 596 -14.24 9.08 -0.28
CA LYS A 596 -14.14 10.25 0.62
C LYS A 596 -13.89 11.56 -0.12
N CYS A 597 -13.09 11.53 -1.19
CA CYS A 597 -12.86 12.73 -2.00
C CYS A 597 -14.12 13.16 -2.75
N LYS A 598 -14.92 12.20 -3.26
CA LYS A 598 -16.22 12.51 -3.88
C LYS A 598 -17.19 13.13 -2.88
N GLU A 599 -17.20 12.65 -1.64
CA GLU A 599 -17.99 13.24 -0.54
C GLU A 599 -17.56 14.69 -0.26
N ALA A 600 -16.26 14.96 -0.18
CA ALA A 600 -15.73 16.31 0.00
C ALA A 600 -16.09 17.24 -1.18
N ILE A 601 -15.93 16.78 -2.43
CA ILE A 601 -16.32 17.54 -3.63
C ILE A 601 -17.82 17.88 -3.58
N ALA A 602 -18.66 16.92 -3.20
CA ALA A 602 -20.10 17.12 -3.11
C ALA A 602 -20.50 18.09 -1.98
N LYS A 603 -19.86 17.98 -0.81
CA LYS A 603 -20.06 18.87 0.34
C LYS A 603 -19.79 20.34 -0.01
N HIS A 604 -18.79 20.61 -0.85
CA HIS A 604 -18.43 21.97 -1.29
C HIS A 604 -19.11 22.40 -2.60
N HIS A 605 -19.99 21.56 -3.17
CA HIS A 605 -20.69 21.79 -4.44
C HIS A 605 -19.75 22.01 -5.66
N LEU A 606 -18.67 21.22 -5.74
CA LEU A 606 -17.62 21.37 -6.77
C LEU A 606 -17.64 20.32 -7.88
N GLN A 607 -18.71 19.52 -8.03
CA GLN A 607 -18.78 18.41 -8.99
C GLN A 607 -18.54 18.83 -10.46
N GLY A 608 -18.85 20.09 -10.81
CA GLY A 608 -18.58 20.64 -12.14
C GLY A 608 -17.11 21.04 -12.36
N TYR A 609 -16.32 21.19 -11.30
CA TYR A 609 -14.99 21.81 -11.33
C TYR A 609 -13.87 20.88 -10.88
N VAL A 610 -14.17 19.90 -10.03
CA VAL A 610 -13.21 18.93 -9.52
C VAL A 610 -13.77 17.53 -9.70
N GLU A 611 -12.96 16.64 -10.27
CA GLU A 611 -13.32 15.24 -10.50
C GLU A 611 -12.28 14.32 -9.88
N ALA A 612 -12.73 13.36 -9.06
CA ALA A 612 -11.92 12.24 -8.60
C ALA A 612 -12.20 11.04 -9.50
N VAL A 613 -11.24 10.71 -10.37
CA VAL A 613 -11.38 9.65 -11.38
C VAL A 613 -11.40 8.28 -10.71
N PRO A 614 -12.37 7.40 -11.04
CA PRO A 614 -12.56 6.10 -10.39
C PRO A 614 -11.54 5.03 -10.82
N CYS A 615 -10.25 5.29 -10.58
CA CYS A 615 -9.13 4.37 -10.80
C CYS A 615 -8.50 4.01 -9.46
N ASN A 616 -8.89 2.88 -8.85
CA ASN A 616 -8.51 2.56 -7.47
C ASN A 616 -7.02 2.18 -7.29
N TRP A 617 -6.35 1.69 -8.33
CA TRP A 617 -4.91 1.41 -8.27
C TRP A 617 -4.05 2.66 -8.52
N MET A 618 -4.63 3.76 -9.00
CA MET A 618 -3.99 5.07 -9.09
C MET A 618 -5.02 6.21 -9.22
N PRO A 619 -5.65 6.64 -8.11
CA PRO A 619 -6.62 7.74 -8.16
C PRO A 619 -6.01 9.02 -8.75
N VAL A 620 -6.72 9.63 -9.70
CA VAL A 620 -6.30 10.89 -10.37
C VAL A 620 -7.39 11.94 -10.20
N PHE A 621 -6.96 13.20 -10.14
CA PHE A 621 -7.83 14.35 -9.92
C PHE A 621 -7.75 15.33 -11.08
N ILE A 622 -8.91 15.73 -11.60
CA ILE A 622 -9.03 16.76 -12.64
C ILE A 622 -9.54 18.04 -11.99
N PHE A 623 -8.84 19.15 -12.24
CA PHE A 623 -9.17 20.47 -11.71
C PHE A 623 -9.47 21.44 -12.86
N LYS A 624 -10.62 22.10 -12.79
CA LYS A 624 -11.15 22.98 -13.84
C LYS A 624 -11.43 24.39 -13.32
N ASN A 625 -11.36 25.38 -14.22
CA ASN A 625 -11.70 26.77 -13.93
C ASN A 625 -13.23 27.01 -13.99
N MET A 626 -13.66 28.26 -13.76
CA MET A 626 -15.07 28.68 -13.87
C MET A 626 -15.70 28.49 -15.26
N LYS A 627 -14.89 28.29 -16.31
CA LYS A 627 -15.34 27.98 -17.67
C LYS A 627 -15.47 26.46 -17.92
N ASN A 628 -15.28 25.63 -16.88
CA ASN A 628 -15.27 24.17 -16.96
C ASN A 628 -14.15 23.62 -17.86
N GLU A 629 -13.03 24.35 -17.97
CA GLU A 629 -11.84 23.94 -18.71
C GLU A 629 -10.78 23.41 -17.74
N ILE A 630 -10.09 22.32 -18.10
CA ILE A 630 -8.94 21.81 -17.33
C ILE A 630 -7.91 22.92 -17.17
N CYS A 631 -7.55 23.24 -15.92
CA CYS A 631 -6.75 24.42 -15.61
C CYS A 631 -5.51 24.07 -14.78
N PRO A 632 -4.30 24.14 -15.36
CA PRO A 632 -3.05 23.91 -14.64
C PRO A 632 -2.86 24.84 -13.42
N GLY A 633 -3.32 26.09 -13.50
CA GLY A 633 -3.30 27.03 -12.38
C GLY A 633 -4.13 26.56 -11.20
N MET A 634 -5.39 26.13 -11.45
CA MET A 634 -6.25 25.57 -10.41
C MET A 634 -5.66 24.27 -9.81
N ARG A 635 -5.09 23.39 -10.64
CA ARG A 635 -4.37 22.19 -10.16
C ARG A 635 -3.19 22.57 -9.26
N THR A 636 -2.37 23.53 -9.67
CA THR A 636 -1.19 23.97 -8.92
C THR A 636 -1.58 24.61 -7.60
N PHE A 637 -2.68 25.38 -7.58
CA PHE A 637 -3.24 25.92 -6.35
C PHE A 637 -3.71 24.83 -5.38
N ALA A 638 -4.43 23.81 -5.88
CA ALA A 638 -4.80 22.65 -5.07
C ALA A 638 -3.57 21.92 -4.52
N MET A 639 -2.50 21.78 -5.33
CA MET A 639 -1.22 21.21 -4.86
C MET A 639 -0.62 22.04 -3.72
N GLN A 640 -0.59 23.38 -3.83
CA GLN A 640 -0.10 24.27 -2.78
C GLN A 640 -0.84 24.05 -1.46
N GLU A 641 -2.17 24.00 -1.51
CA GLU A 641 -2.99 23.84 -0.31
C GLU A 641 -2.88 22.44 0.31
N MET A 642 -2.73 21.39 -0.51
CA MET A 642 -2.46 20.03 -0.01
C MET A 642 -1.07 19.93 0.64
N ILE A 643 -0.04 20.52 0.02
CA ILE A 643 1.34 20.53 0.55
C ILE A 643 1.41 21.30 1.87
N LYS A 644 0.75 22.45 1.97
CA LYS A 644 0.61 23.22 3.21
C LYS A 644 0.01 22.39 4.36
N ARG A 645 -0.80 21.37 4.02
CA ARG A 645 -1.43 20.43 4.95
C ARG A 645 -0.65 19.13 5.13
N GLY A 646 0.59 19.03 4.66
CA GLY A 646 1.42 17.83 4.83
C GLY A 646 1.07 16.68 3.89
N VAL A 647 0.54 16.98 2.70
CA VAL A 647 0.30 15.98 1.65
C VAL A 647 1.09 16.38 0.39
N LEU A 648 2.11 15.59 0.03
CA LEU A 648 2.92 15.84 -1.15
C LEU A 648 2.17 15.35 -2.40
N PHE A 649 1.35 16.25 -2.94
CA PHE A 649 0.35 15.94 -3.95
C PHE A 649 0.68 16.57 -5.30
N GLN A 650 0.50 15.82 -6.39
CA GLN A 650 0.66 16.29 -7.78
C GLN A 650 -0.60 16.06 -8.64
N GLY A 651 -1.79 15.94 -8.03
CA GLY A 651 -3.01 15.62 -8.77
C GLY A 651 -3.28 14.12 -8.95
N ALA A 652 -2.51 13.27 -8.25
CA ALA A 652 -2.73 11.82 -8.22
C ALA A 652 -2.35 11.28 -6.85
N PHE A 653 -2.90 10.11 -6.51
CA PHE A 653 -2.54 9.29 -5.37
C PHE A 653 -2.18 7.89 -5.86
N VAL A 654 -1.06 7.34 -5.43
CA VAL A 654 -0.60 6.00 -5.80
C VAL A 654 -0.58 5.15 -4.54
N PRO A 655 -1.56 4.27 -4.33
CA PRO A 655 -1.58 3.37 -3.19
C PRO A 655 -0.29 2.53 -3.13
N CYS A 656 0.17 2.29 -1.91
CA CYS A 656 1.26 1.38 -1.59
C CYS A 656 0.87 0.55 -0.37
N PHE A 657 1.54 -0.58 -0.14
CA PHE A 657 1.17 -1.51 0.93
C PHE A 657 1.24 -0.88 2.34
N SER A 658 2.13 0.08 2.54
CA SER A 658 2.27 0.79 3.83
C SER A 658 1.20 1.84 4.09
N HIS A 659 0.35 2.18 3.11
CA HIS A 659 -0.76 3.10 3.35
C HIS A 659 -1.82 2.47 4.26
N THR A 660 -2.39 3.28 5.14
CA THR A 660 -3.43 2.88 6.09
C THR A 660 -4.74 3.63 5.86
N GLN A 661 -5.82 3.20 6.50
CA GLN A 661 -7.08 3.98 6.48
C GLN A 661 -6.94 5.33 7.19
N GLU A 662 -5.96 5.48 8.08
CA GLU A 662 -5.63 6.75 8.73
C GLU A 662 -4.96 7.72 7.74
N ASP A 663 -4.07 7.23 6.88
CA ASP A 663 -3.51 8.03 5.79
C ASP A 663 -4.61 8.50 4.82
N VAL A 664 -5.56 7.61 4.50
CA VAL A 664 -6.72 7.94 3.67
C VAL A 664 -7.60 9.00 4.33
N ALA A 665 -7.84 8.88 5.65
CA ALA A 665 -8.59 9.87 6.40
C ALA A 665 -7.85 11.21 6.45
N TYR A 666 -6.54 11.20 6.69
CA TYR A 666 -5.68 12.39 6.68
C TYR A 666 -5.71 13.11 5.33
N PHE A 667 -5.58 12.35 4.23
CA PHE A 667 -5.72 12.87 2.88
C PHE A 667 -7.09 13.51 2.67
N ALA A 668 -8.17 12.81 3.05
CA ALA A 668 -9.53 13.28 2.84
C ALA A 668 -9.84 14.58 3.58
N GLU A 669 -9.38 14.72 4.83
CA GLU A 669 -9.51 15.96 5.60
C GLU A 669 -8.68 17.09 4.98
N ALA A 670 -7.44 16.82 4.54
CA ALA A 670 -6.62 17.80 3.84
C ALA A 670 -7.26 18.26 2.53
N PHE A 671 -7.87 17.32 1.81
CA PHE A 671 -8.56 17.55 0.56
C PHE A 671 -9.86 18.34 0.78
N ASP A 672 -10.65 18.02 1.80
CA ASP A 672 -11.86 18.77 2.16
C ASP A 672 -11.57 20.25 2.45
N GLN A 673 -10.57 20.54 3.28
CA GLN A 673 -10.16 21.92 3.53
C GLN A 673 -9.54 22.58 2.29
N THR A 674 -8.94 21.81 1.39
CA THR A 674 -8.45 22.32 0.10
C THR A 674 -9.61 22.67 -0.83
N MET A 675 -10.72 21.92 -0.82
CA MET A 675 -11.92 22.23 -1.60
C MET A 675 -12.56 23.56 -1.15
N GLU A 676 -12.54 23.86 0.15
CA GLU A 676 -12.98 25.16 0.66
C GLU A 676 -12.16 26.32 0.07
N GLU A 677 -10.82 26.20 0.06
CA GLU A 677 -9.93 27.19 -0.54
C GLU A 677 -10.04 27.23 -2.08
N TYR A 678 -10.26 26.07 -2.70
CA TYR A 678 -10.47 25.95 -4.15
C TYR A 678 -11.67 26.76 -4.61
N LYS A 679 -12.75 26.77 -3.83
CA LYS A 679 -13.93 27.61 -4.10
C LYS A 679 -13.58 29.10 -4.10
N LYS A 680 -12.77 29.55 -3.13
CA LYS A 680 -12.28 30.95 -3.09
C LYS A 680 -11.42 31.26 -4.32
N ALA A 681 -10.57 30.33 -4.75
CA ALA A 681 -9.76 30.47 -5.95
C ALA A 681 -10.59 30.51 -7.25
N LEU A 682 -11.72 29.79 -7.31
CA LEU A 682 -12.66 29.88 -8.44
C LEU A 682 -13.28 31.28 -8.53
N GLU A 683 -13.68 31.85 -7.39
CA GLU A 683 -14.37 33.16 -7.32
C GLU A 683 -13.42 34.34 -7.54
N GLN A 684 -12.23 34.30 -6.93
CA GLN A 684 -11.25 35.39 -6.94
C GLN A 684 -10.22 35.28 -8.07
N GLY A 685 -10.10 34.09 -8.67
CA GLY A 685 -9.02 33.71 -9.58
C GLY A 685 -7.82 33.14 -8.82
N TYR A 686 -7.34 31.96 -9.26
CA TYR A 686 -6.22 31.27 -8.60
C TYR A 686 -4.95 32.12 -8.52
N SER A 687 -4.71 33.03 -9.48
CA SER A 687 -3.51 33.88 -9.52
C SER A 687 -3.42 34.86 -8.36
N ALA A 688 -4.54 35.15 -7.69
CA ALA A 688 -4.55 35.99 -6.49
C ALA A 688 -4.09 35.23 -5.23
N LEU A 689 -4.18 33.89 -5.23
CA LEU A 689 -3.96 33.04 -4.04
C LEU A 689 -2.77 32.07 -4.20
N LEU A 690 -2.40 31.73 -5.43
CA LEU A 690 -1.22 30.93 -5.75
C LEU A 690 0.03 31.78 -5.56
N VAL A 691 1.03 31.23 -4.87
CA VAL A 691 2.34 31.85 -4.73
C VAL A 691 3.27 31.29 -5.80
N GLY A 692 3.71 32.16 -6.70
CA GLY A 692 4.54 31.81 -7.86
C GLY A 692 3.73 31.41 -9.09
N GLU A 693 4.40 30.78 -10.05
CA GLU A 693 3.80 30.40 -11.33
C GLU A 693 3.09 29.04 -11.28
N PRO A 694 2.07 28.81 -12.12
CA PRO A 694 1.49 27.49 -12.33
C PRO A 694 2.51 26.46 -12.81
N ALA A 695 2.35 25.21 -12.38
CA ALA A 695 3.10 24.07 -12.88
C ALA A 695 2.90 23.91 -14.41
N LYS A 696 3.99 23.64 -15.12
CA LYS A 696 4.04 23.57 -16.58
C LYS A 696 4.06 22.12 -17.08
N PRO A 697 3.47 21.81 -18.24
CA PRO A 697 3.62 20.48 -18.84
C PRO A 697 5.09 20.13 -19.07
N VAL A 698 5.48 18.88 -18.75
CA VAL A 698 6.83 18.35 -19.02
C VAL A 698 7.15 18.43 -20.51
N PHE A 699 6.22 17.96 -21.37
CA PHE A 699 6.37 18.07 -22.81
C PHE A 699 5.80 19.39 -23.31
N ARG A 700 6.69 20.33 -23.64
CA ARG A 700 6.36 21.62 -24.25
C ARG A 700 7.48 22.07 -25.18
N LYS A 701 7.12 22.82 -26.23
CA LYS A 701 8.08 23.29 -27.25
C LYS A 701 8.94 24.45 -26.76
N TYR A 702 8.39 25.30 -25.89
CA TYR A 702 9.00 26.53 -25.40
C TYR A 702 8.96 26.57 -23.86
N LEU A 703 10.01 27.11 -23.25
CA LEU A 703 10.24 27.11 -21.79
C LEU A 703 9.62 28.32 -21.09
#